data_AF-A0A2G8SN62-F1
#
_entry.id   AF-A0A2G8SN62-F1
#
_cell.length_a   1.000
_cell.length_b   1.000
_cell.length_c   1.000
_cell.angle_alpha   90.00
_cell.angle_beta   90.00
_cell.angle_gamma   90.00
#
_symmetry.space_group_name_H-M   'P 1'
#
loop_
_entity.id
_entity.type
_entity.pdbx_description
1 polymer ?
#
loop_
_entity_poly.entity_id
_entity_poly.type
_entity_poly.pdbx_seq_one_letter_code
_entity_poly.pdbx_strand_id
1 'polypeptide(L)'
;MLIAFISLSAEIASKRDPTVEACDYDAAPKRRGRDKVPGSREILHGFDPATFDPENVAIYELPARPPCNPSEDEDTTRKEKERSVYDLIADVPSMQFARETWWDALLEFYATDGAIGGMTLTADQRLATTKRVFADIRAVLNASMYWASFLHLPRFFETFLDPKRRSSVQPSLILSMLAIGVHAQSSEIMHGAKGRARAQKLIDLADSAIKASLSTNWVDIGLVQAAWFITYFEMQGHAQQQSYRCEGSIQLLDSLIRLLSLTTLDADRLEAHYSIFATSSSNIVGQSMFNDPAGAHADAHPPAPSERNRALENVVIPKPGASIEGPAQCDCLKYTLKEQWPTVSEVAPLWEMTTMWPNGLMEGEIRKEECRRLVWSSVMLSAGQNAYAAADGELDRTELFIKDYRNLAILFPGEDIMFSSNGQISPSNVWTLCIRSMMLWHTSTRQRGNTALSPQARAEYSINAWLEADAIEAALDMHTCQLEGAQLYQTREFLFALYAPQVTSLGIMSYYREKAESWLRIQMQVSEYLWKASQEEEKWEMMNRPLLSYWFMGHIVRALLLYKSDPTLLIALDAVKMHIKPLEFLMRLWPYDDQRQKWASLRREVVQTCLKAGVPPPPTDVPIPFDRVRRKTFPSLPAPQT
;
A
#
# COMPACT_ATOMS: atom_id res chain seq x y z
N MET A 1 4.44 10.22 3.73
CA MET A 1 5.38 11.09 2.97
C MET A 1 5.43 12.48 3.61
N LEU A 2 5.46 12.54 4.94
CA LEU A 2 5.22 13.77 5.71
C LEU A 2 5.78 13.70 7.14
N ILE A 3 6.55 12.64 7.47
CA ILE A 3 6.57 12.10 8.85
C ILE A 3 7.95 12.14 9.54
N ALA A 4 9.06 12.41 8.85
CA ALA A 4 10.37 12.33 9.52
C ALA A 4 10.78 13.58 10.36
N PHE A 5 10.00 14.68 10.44
CA PHE A 5 10.54 15.97 10.93
C PHE A 5 9.82 16.74 12.05
N ILE A 6 8.71 16.26 12.63
CA ILE A 6 7.99 17.01 13.69
C ILE A 6 8.09 16.34 15.07
N SER A 7 9.26 15.81 15.46
CA SER A 7 9.45 15.32 16.83
C SER A 7 10.85 15.58 17.35
N LEU A 8 11.14 16.86 17.58
CA LEU A 8 12.22 17.27 18.48
C LEU A 8 11.64 18.25 19.50
N SER A 9 11.29 17.75 20.68
CA SER A 9 11.32 18.42 22.00
C SER A 9 10.25 17.84 22.94
N ALA A 10 10.65 16.91 23.82
CA ALA A 10 10.27 16.87 25.23
C ALA A 10 10.72 15.54 25.86
N GLU A 11 11.97 15.50 26.32
CA GLU A 11 12.43 14.56 27.33
C GLU A 11 12.21 15.19 28.72
N ILE A 12 11.61 14.47 29.66
CA ILE A 12 12.13 14.17 31.02
C ILE A 12 11.04 13.47 31.87
N ALA A 13 11.31 12.18 32.12
CA ALA A 13 11.14 11.35 33.32
C ALA A 13 9.91 11.45 34.25
N SER A 14 9.30 10.28 34.52
CA SER A 14 9.05 9.83 35.90
C SER A 14 8.95 8.30 36.00
N LYS A 15 9.63 7.76 37.02
CA LYS A 15 9.85 6.33 37.33
C LYS A 15 8.58 5.67 37.89
N ARG A 16 8.34 4.40 37.55
CA ARG A 16 7.40 3.50 38.28
C ARG A 16 8.16 2.46 39.09
N ASP A 17 7.63 2.20 40.27
CA ASP A 17 8.03 1.18 41.26
C ASP A 17 7.26 -0.14 40.97
N PRO A 18 7.82 -1.34 41.25
CA PRO A 18 7.32 -2.62 40.78
C PRO A 18 6.70 -3.47 41.90
N THR A 19 5.39 -3.71 41.91
CA THR A 19 4.78 -4.77 42.74
C THR A 19 3.33 -5.06 42.36
N VAL A 20 3.06 -6.00 41.45
CA VAL A 20 1.87 -6.88 41.55
C VAL A 20 2.16 -8.21 40.85
N GLU A 21 1.98 -9.29 41.61
CA GLU A 21 2.18 -10.70 41.26
C GLU A 21 1.14 -11.26 40.27
N ALA A 22 1.58 -12.32 39.58
CA ALA A 22 0.86 -13.07 38.55
C ALA A 22 -0.41 -13.78 39.05
N CYS A 23 -1.36 -13.99 38.14
CA CYS A 23 -2.44 -14.95 38.30
C CYS A 23 -2.33 -16.03 37.22
N ASP A 24 -2.21 -17.26 37.69
CA ASP A 24 -1.99 -18.52 36.98
C ASP A 24 -3.34 -19.20 36.66
N TYR A 25 -3.53 -19.63 35.41
CA TYR A 25 -4.56 -20.61 35.04
C TYR A 25 -4.08 -21.50 33.89
N ASP A 26 -4.46 -22.76 34.02
CA ASP A 26 -3.78 -23.97 33.57
C ASP A 26 -3.70 -24.23 32.06
N ALA A 27 -2.69 -25.04 31.72
CA ALA A 27 -2.21 -25.32 30.38
C ALA A 27 -2.94 -26.48 29.68
N ALA A 28 -3.30 -26.23 28.42
CA ALA A 28 -3.37 -27.15 27.26
C ALA A 28 -4.74 -27.36 26.60
N PRO A 29 -4.90 -26.94 25.32
CA PRO A 29 -5.82 -27.58 24.38
C PRO A 29 -5.16 -28.77 23.68
N LYS A 30 -5.90 -29.87 23.58
CA LYS A 30 -5.51 -31.16 23.00
C LYS A 30 -5.12 -31.05 21.50
N ARG A 31 -4.00 -31.69 21.17
CA ARG A 31 -3.38 -32.03 19.86
C ARG A 31 -4.19 -31.71 18.57
N ARG A 32 -3.73 -30.70 17.81
CA ARG A 32 -3.94 -30.60 16.35
C ARG A 32 -2.81 -31.34 15.60
N GLY A 33 -3.15 -31.94 14.45
CA GLY A 33 -2.35 -32.93 13.71
C GLY A 33 -0.93 -32.52 13.28
N ARG A 34 -0.18 -33.52 12.78
CA ARG A 34 1.24 -33.44 12.38
C ARG A 34 1.41 -32.52 11.16
N ASP A 35 2.43 -31.65 11.21
CA ASP A 35 2.71 -30.65 10.17
C ASP A 35 3.09 -31.31 8.83
N LYS A 36 2.67 -30.69 7.72
CA LYS A 36 2.99 -31.13 6.35
C LYS A 36 4.37 -30.63 5.87
N VAL A 37 5.00 -29.69 6.58
CA VAL A 37 6.30 -29.10 6.24
C VAL A 37 7.15 -28.99 7.53
N PRO A 38 8.32 -29.64 7.61
CA PRO A 38 9.21 -29.52 8.77
C PRO A 38 9.69 -28.06 8.96
N GLY A 39 9.52 -27.49 10.16
CA GLY A 39 9.98 -26.14 10.53
C GLY A 39 8.90 -25.05 10.60
N SER A 40 7.65 -25.33 10.21
CA SER A 40 6.57 -24.31 10.19
C SER A 40 6.13 -23.76 11.55
N ARG A 41 6.69 -24.26 12.66
CA ARG A 41 6.37 -23.84 14.04
C ARG A 41 7.50 -23.06 14.72
N GLU A 42 8.56 -22.70 14.00
CA GLU A 42 9.63 -21.89 14.58
C GLU A 42 9.14 -20.47 14.88
N ILE A 43 9.39 -20.02 16.10
CA ILE A 43 9.09 -18.66 16.57
C ILE A 43 10.05 -17.71 15.86
N LEU A 44 9.52 -16.82 15.02
CA LEU A 44 10.26 -15.79 14.28
C LEU A 44 10.68 -14.65 15.23
N HIS A 45 11.66 -14.90 16.10
CA HIS A 45 12.29 -13.88 16.92
C HIS A 45 13.81 -14.02 16.80
N GLY A 46 14.45 -13.20 15.95
CA GLY A 46 15.91 -13.16 15.96
C GLY A 46 16.56 -12.18 14.98
N PHE A 47 16.00 -12.00 13.77
CA PHE A 47 16.63 -11.13 12.78
C PHE A 47 16.05 -9.72 12.78
N ASP A 48 16.90 -8.72 13.05
CA ASP A 48 16.57 -7.31 12.83
C ASP A 48 17.18 -6.84 11.49
N PRO A 49 16.36 -6.57 10.46
CA PRO A 49 16.83 -6.03 9.18
C PRO A 49 17.64 -4.74 9.27
N ALA A 50 17.48 -3.94 10.33
CA ALA A 50 18.26 -2.71 10.53
C ALA A 50 19.72 -3.01 10.87
N THR A 51 19.97 -4.13 11.54
CA THR A 51 21.35 -4.57 11.85
C THR A 51 22.09 -5.06 10.62
N PHE A 52 21.39 -5.35 9.51
CA PHE A 52 22.00 -5.77 8.27
C PHE A 52 22.91 -4.64 7.73
N ASP A 53 24.08 -5.00 7.21
CA ASP A 53 25.08 -4.12 6.60
C ASP A 53 25.27 -4.56 5.14
N PRO A 54 24.86 -3.76 4.14
CA PRO A 54 25.04 -4.13 2.74
C PRO A 54 26.51 -4.30 2.37
N GLU A 55 27.42 -3.61 3.07
CA GLU A 55 28.85 -3.68 2.81
C GLU A 55 29.49 -4.92 3.42
N ASN A 56 28.77 -5.67 4.26
CA ASN A 56 29.31 -6.82 4.95
C ASN A 56 28.38 -8.04 4.97
N VAL A 57 27.83 -8.37 3.79
CA VAL A 57 26.89 -9.51 3.61
C VAL A 57 27.46 -10.85 4.14
N ALA A 58 28.79 -11.03 4.12
CA ALA A 58 29.44 -12.27 4.53
C ALA A 58 29.43 -12.53 6.05
N ILE A 59 29.20 -11.50 6.89
CA ILE A 59 29.20 -11.63 8.36
C ILE A 59 27.84 -12.11 8.91
N TYR A 60 26.80 -12.13 8.07
CA TYR A 60 25.46 -12.51 8.53
C TYR A 60 25.34 -14.03 8.66
N GLU A 61 25.68 -14.53 9.85
CA GLU A 61 25.24 -15.84 10.32
C GLU A 61 23.79 -15.73 10.80
N LEU A 62 22.91 -16.54 10.23
CA LEU A 62 21.53 -16.64 10.70
C LEU A 62 21.51 -17.09 12.17
N PRO A 63 20.55 -16.63 12.99
CA PRO A 63 20.39 -17.13 14.35
C PRO A 63 20.38 -18.66 14.37
N ALA A 64 21.12 -19.27 15.31
CA ALA A 64 21.13 -20.72 15.44
C ALA A 64 19.70 -21.23 15.69
N ARG A 65 19.27 -22.21 14.90
CA ARG A 65 17.98 -22.88 15.08
C ARG A 65 17.89 -23.43 16.51
N PRO A 66 16.74 -23.31 17.20
CA PRO A 66 16.54 -24.04 18.45
C PRO A 66 16.79 -25.54 18.24
N PRO A 67 17.38 -26.26 19.20
CA PRO A 67 17.77 -27.65 19.00
C PRO A 67 16.57 -28.54 18.65
N CYS A 68 16.56 -29.09 17.44
CA CYS A 68 15.63 -30.14 17.01
C CYS A 68 16.09 -31.52 17.51
N ASN A 69 15.15 -32.39 17.85
CA ASN A 69 15.44 -33.75 18.30
C ASN A 69 16.02 -34.60 17.14
N PRO A 70 17.08 -35.40 17.38
CA PRO A 70 17.83 -36.10 16.33
C PRO A 70 17.10 -37.26 15.64
N SER A 71 15.85 -37.58 16.01
CA SER A 71 15.11 -38.69 15.41
C SER A 71 14.37 -38.36 14.11
N GLU A 72 14.37 -37.10 13.67
CA GLU A 72 13.53 -36.63 12.54
C GLU A 72 14.29 -36.49 11.20
N ASP A 73 15.62 -36.46 11.21
CA ASP A 73 16.47 -36.30 10.01
C ASP A 73 16.66 -37.59 9.19
N GLU A 74 16.58 -38.77 9.82
CA GLU A 74 16.74 -40.05 9.11
C GLU A 74 15.50 -40.44 8.29
N ASP A 75 14.30 -40.00 8.70
CA ASP A 75 13.02 -40.35 8.03
C ASP A 75 12.68 -39.41 6.86
N THR A 76 13.23 -38.19 6.84
CA THR A 76 13.12 -37.23 5.73
C THR A 76 13.98 -37.65 4.54
N THR A 77 15.23 -38.04 4.81
CA THR A 77 16.20 -38.47 3.78
C THR A 77 15.72 -39.70 3.00
N ARG A 78 14.90 -40.56 3.62
CA ARG A 78 14.34 -41.77 3.00
C ARG A 78 13.14 -41.46 2.07
N LYS A 79 12.28 -40.51 2.46
CA LYS A 79 11.08 -40.13 1.68
C LYS A 79 11.41 -39.26 0.46
N GLU A 80 12.49 -38.47 0.52
CA GLU A 80 12.98 -37.71 -0.64
C GLU A 80 13.58 -38.63 -1.72
N LYS A 81 14.28 -39.70 -1.31
CA LYS A 81 14.79 -40.71 -2.25
C LYS A 81 13.71 -41.52 -2.94
N GLU A 82 12.58 -41.80 -2.28
CA GLU A 82 11.47 -42.55 -2.88
C GLU A 82 10.64 -41.72 -3.86
N ARG A 83 10.61 -40.38 -3.70
CA ARG A 83 9.92 -39.47 -4.64
C ARG A 83 10.71 -39.24 -5.94
N SER A 84 12.04 -39.31 -5.87
CA SER A 84 12.95 -39.12 -7.02
C SER A 84 12.84 -40.19 -8.11
N VAL A 85 12.27 -41.37 -7.82
CA VAL A 85 12.26 -42.51 -8.77
C VAL A 85 11.15 -42.39 -9.83
N TYR A 86 10.18 -41.50 -9.65
CA TYR A 86 9.03 -41.33 -10.57
C TYR A 86 9.15 -40.13 -11.52
N ASP A 87 10.16 -39.27 -11.40
CA ASP A 87 10.39 -38.10 -12.27
C ASP A 87 11.18 -38.45 -13.55
N LEU A 88 10.71 -39.47 -14.29
CA LEU A 88 11.23 -39.80 -15.61
C LEU A 88 10.62 -38.88 -16.67
N ILE A 89 11.39 -37.81 -16.97
CA ILE A 89 11.50 -37.04 -18.22
C ILE A 89 10.18 -36.46 -18.77
N ALA A 90 9.93 -35.19 -18.44
CA ALA A 90 9.15 -34.27 -19.28
C ALA A 90 10.08 -33.17 -19.81
N ASP A 91 9.92 -32.78 -21.09
CA ASP A 91 10.67 -31.73 -21.81
C ASP A 91 10.40 -30.30 -21.32
N VAL A 92 10.06 -30.12 -20.04
CA VAL A 92 9.86 -28.82 -19.40
C VAL A 92 11.05 -28.60 -18.46
N PRO A 93 11.73 -27.44 -18.50
CA PRO A 93 12.75 -27.14 -17.49
C PRO A 93 12.13 -27.34 -16.11
N SER A 94 12.71 -28.23 -15.31
CA SER A 94 12.09 -28.62 -14.05
C SER A 94 11.95 -27.39 -13.15
N MET A 95 10.81 -27.28 -12.44
CA MET A 95 10.60 -26.24 -11.43
C MET A 95 11.79 -26.18 -10.44
N GLN A 96 12.35 -27.34 -10.12
CA GLN A 96 13.53 -27.47 -9.27
C GLN A 96 14.77 -26.78 -9.87
N PHE A 97 15.05 -26.99 -11.17
CA PHE A 97 16.16 -26.33 -11.84
C PHE A 97 16.01 -24.80 -11.81
N ALA A 98 14.82 -24.28 -12.07
CA ALA A 98 14.57 -22.84 -11.99
C ALA A 98 14.79 -22.28 -10.56
N ARG A 99 14.36 -23.03 -9.54
CA ARG A 99 14.54 -22.68 -8.12
C ARG A 99 16.00 -22.66 -7.67
N GLU A 100 16.81 -23.56 -8.21
CA GLU A 100 18.21 -23.71 -7.82
C GLU A 100 19.13 -22.73 -8.54
N THR A 101 18.78 -22.27 -9.75
CA THR A 101 19.70 -21.51 -10.62
C THR A 101 19.38 -20.01 -10.76
N TRP A 102 18.19 -19.55 -10.35
CA TRP A 102 17.79 -18.15 -10.58
C TRP A 102 18.70 -17.12 -9.89
N TRP A 103 19.25 -17.46 -8.72
CA TRP A 103 20.16 -16.56 -8.01
C TRP A 103 21.47 -16.35 -8.75
N ASP A 104 22.02 -17.43 -9.33
CA ASP A 104 23.24 -17.35 -10.14
C ASP A 104 23.00 -16.55 -11.42
N ALA A 105 21.86 -16.78 -12.08
CA ALA A 105 21.46 -15.99 -13.25
C ALA A 105 21.31 -14.49 -12.92
N LEU A 106 20.75 -14.16 -11.75
CA LEU A 106 20.65 -12.77 -11.28
C LEU A 106 22.02 -12.14 -11.05
N LEU A 107 22.95 -12.87 -10.41
CA LEU A 107 24.30 -12.38 -10.19
C LEU A 107 25.04 -12.17 -11.51
N GLU A 108 24.91 -13.08 -12.46
CA GLU A 108 25.49 -12.92 -13.80
C GLU A 108 24.95 -11.67 -14.50
N PHE A 109 23.63 -11.46 -14.47
CA PHE A 109 23.00 -10.25 -15.00
C PHE A 109 23.56 -8.97 -14.34
N TYR A 110 23.71 -8.95 -13.01
CA TYR A 110 24.26 -7.79 -12.29
C TYR A 110 25.76 -7.58 -12.54
N ALA A 111 26.53 -8.65 -12.73
CA ALA A 111 27.95 -8.58 -13.02
C ALA A 111 28.24 -7.99 -14.40
N THR A 112 27.38 -8.27 -15.37
CA THR A 112 27.54 -7.91 -16.78
C THR A 112 26.80 -6.62 -17.18
N ASP A 113 26.13 -5.95 -16.23
CA ASP A 113 25.22 -4.81 -16.51
C ASP A 113 24.11 -5.17 -17.52
N GLY A 114 23.66 -6.43 -17.45
CA GLY A 114 22.66 -7.00 -18.33
C GLY A 114 23.13 -7.32 -19.75
N ALA A 115 24.43 -7.62 -19.93
CA ALA A 115 24.95 -8.21 -21.16
C ALA A 115 24.83 -9.74 -21.09
N ILE A 116 24.33 -10.37 -22.16
CA ILE A 116 24.16 -11.82 -22.21
C ILE A 116 25.51 -12.44 -22.58
N GLY A 117 26.06 -13.27 -21.70
CA GLY A 117 27.25 -14.07 -21.99
C GLY A 117 27.65 -14.89 -20.79
N GLY A 118 27.46 -16.21 -20.89
CA GLY A 118 27.69 -17.24 -19.86
C GLY A 118 29.03 -17.07 -19.13
N MET A 119 29.05 -16.21 -18.12
CA MET A 119 30.27 -15.80 -17.41
C MET A 119 30.28 -16.45 -16.03
N THR A 120 31.29 -17.27 -15.77
CA THR A 120 31.55 -17.77 -14.42
C THR A 120 32.16 -16.66 -13.57
N LEU A 121 31.48 -16.28 -12.49
CA LEU A 121 31.94 -15.25 -11.57
C LEU A 121 32.93 -15.81 -10.53
N THR A 122 34.01 -15.08 -10.26
CA THR A 122 34.91 -15.39 -9.14
C THR A 122 34.22 -15.14 -7.79
N ALA A 123 34.74 -15.69 -6.69
CA ALA A 123 34.19 -15.46 -5.35
C ALA A 123 34.07 -13.96 -5.00
N ASP A 124 35.11 -13.17 -5.30
CA ASP A 124 35.13 -11.73 -5.07
C ASP A 124 34.09 -10.99 -5.94
N GLN A 125 33.97 -11.37 -7.22
CA GLN A 125 32.96 -10.81 -8.11
C GLN A 125 31.54 -11.13 -7.64
N ARG A 126 31.30 -12.36 -7.17
CA ARG A 126 30.01 -12.78 -6.60
C ARG A 126 29.69 -11.97 -5.34
N LEU A 127 30.66 -11.79 -4.44
CA LEU A 127 30.47 -11.00 -3.23
C LEU A 127 30.14 -9.53 -3.58
N ALA A 128 30.96 -8.88 -4.40
CA ALA A 128 30.73 -7.49 -4.82
C ALA A 128 29.39 -7.30 -5.55
N THR A 129 28.98 -8.28 -6.36
CA THR A 129 27.70 -8.26 -7.07
C THR A 129 26.53 -8.47 -6.12
N THR A 130 26.68 -9.35 -5.13
CA THR A 130 25.70 -9.57 -4.07
C THR A 130 25.46 -8.27 -3.29
N LYS A 131 26.53 -7.55 -2.90
CA LYS A 131 26.40 -6.25 -2.23
C LYS A 131 25.56 -5.26 -3.04
N ARG A 132 25.79 -5.17 -4.36
CA ARG A 132 24.99 -4.31 -5.26
C ARG A 132 23.52 -4.71 -5.31
N VAL A 133 23.21 -6.01 -5.34
CA VAL A 133 21.81 -6.50 -5.26
C VAL A 133 21.16 -6.03 -3.96
N PHE A 134 21.82 -6.20 -2.82
CA PHE A 134 21.28 -5.77 -1.53
C PHE A 134 21.16 -4.25 -1.37
N ALA A 135 22.07 -3.47 -1.98
CA ALA A 135 21.95 -2.03 -2.03
C ALA A 135 20.68 -1.59 -2.79
N ASP A 136 20.39 -2.21 -3.94
CA ASP A 136 19.17 -1.93 -4.71
C ASP A 136 17.89 -2.39 -3.96
N ILE A 137 17.93 -3.53 -3.23
CA ILE A 137 16.84 -3.95 -2.34
C ILE A 137 16.60 -2.92 -1.22
N ARG A 138 17.66 -2.38 -0.61
CA ARG A 138 17.50 -1.30 0.38
C ARG A 138 16.94 -0.03 -0.23
N ALA A 139 17.35 0.31 -1.45
CA ALA A 139 16.87 1.50 -2.13
C ALA A 139 15.35 1.43 -2.36
N VAL A 140 14.80 0.27 -2.75
CA VAL A 140 13.35 0.10 -2.85
C VAL A 140 12.67 0.22 -1.48
N LEU A 141 13.19 -0.40 -0.42
CA LEU A 141 12.55 -0.29 0.92
C LEU A 141 12.56 1.16 1.46
N ASN A 142 13.66 1.89 1.22
CA ASN A 142 13.77 3.30 1.59
C ASN A 142 12.82 4.20 0.78
N ALA A 143 12.67 3.95 -0.52
CA ALA A 143 11.83 4.76 -1.40
C ALA A 143 10.35 4.34 -1.38
N SER A 144 10.06 3.08 -1.02
CA SER A 144 8.75 2.47 -1.18
C SER A 144 7.71 3.11 -0.28
N MET A 145 6.56 3.41 -0.87
CA MET A 145 5.38 3.81 -0.12
C MET A 145 4.97 2.71 0.87
N TYR A 146 4.26 3.11 1.92
CA TYR A 146 3.73 2.20 2.94
C TYR A 146 2.79 1.13 2.36
N TRP A 147 2.32 1.26 1.12
CA TRP A 147 1.55 0.21 0.47
C TRP A 147 2.35 -1.09 0.29
N ALA A 148 3.69 -1.07 0.39
CA ALA A 148 4.48 -2.30 0.39
C ALA A 148 4.68 -2.92 1.79
N SER A 149 4.10 -2.34 2.85
CA SER A 149 4.24 -2.82 4.23
C SER A 149 3.50 -4.13 4.51
N PHE A 150 3.03 -4.82 3.47
CA PHE A 150 2.60 -6.20 3.55
C PHE A 150 3.77 -7.15 3.76
N LEU A 151 4.99 -6.80 3.36
CA LEU A 151 6.17 -7.62 3.58
C LEU A 151 6.54 -7.66 5.07
N HIS A 152 6.61 -8.86 5.64
CA HIS A 152 7.23 -9.02 6.95
C HIS A 152 8.76 -9.02 6.81
N LEU A 153 9.39 -7.84 6.95
CA LEU A 153 10.82 -7.65 6.65
C LEU A 153 11.75 -8.64 7.35
N PRO A 154 11.60 -8.95 8.66
CA PRO A 154 12.44 -9.95 9.30
C PRO A 154 12.43 -11.30 8.56
N ARG A 155 11.23 -11.81 8.26
CA ARG A 155 11.06 -13.11 7.57
C ARG A 155 11.58 -13.04 6.13
N PHE A 156 11.33 -11.93 5.44
CA PHE A 156 11.80 -11.72 4.07
C PHE A 156 13.33 -11.82 4.01
N PHE A 157 14.04 -11.07 4.86
CA PHE A 157 15.50 -11.06 4.86
C PHE A 157 16.09 -12.37 5.36
N GLU A 158 15.54 -13.01 6.40
CA GLU A 158 15.98 -14.35 6.83
C GLU A 158 15.90 -15.36 5.68
N THR A 159 14.79 -15.36 4.93
CA THR A 159 14.59 -16.28 3.81
C THR A 159 15.50 -15.96 2.63
N PHE A 160 15.71 -14.67 2.35
CA PHE A 160 16.50 -14.21 1.21
C PHE A 160 18.01 -14.34 1.44
N LEU A 161 18.47 -14.11 2.68
CA LEU A 161 19.88 -14.24 3.06
C LEU A 161 20.31 -15.70 3.16
N ASP A 162 19.46 -16.61 3.62
CA ASP A 162 19.75 -18.05 3.71
C ASP A 162 19.79 -18.71 2.31
N PRO A 163 20.95 -19.20 1.83
CA PRO A 163 21.03 -19.90 0.54
C PRO A 163 20.11 -21.12 0.42
N LYS A 164 19.85 -21.84 1.53
CA LYS A 164 18.97 -23.02 1.52
C LYS A 164 17.51 -22.61 1.34
N ARG A 165 17.08 -21.57 2.05
CA ARG A 165 15.69 -21.06 1.97
C ARG A 165 15.46 -20.16 0.75
N ARG A 166 16.51 -19.54 0.19
CA ARG A 166 16.43 -18.66 -0.98
C ARG A 166 15.83 -19.36 -2.21
N SER A 167 16.04 -20.67 -2.35
CA SER A 167 15.42 -21.48 -3.40
C SER A 167 13.88 -21.43 -3.40
N SER A 168 13.26 -21.07 -2.27
CA SER A 168 11.80 -20.89 -2.12
C SER A 168 11.30 -19.50 -2.50
N VAL A 169 12.20 -18.52 -2.72
CA VAL A 169 11.84 -17.14 -3.07
C VAL A 169 11.55 -17.06 -4.56
N GLN A 170 10.44 -16.41 -4.92
CA GLN A 170 10.07 -16.17 -6.31
C GLN A 170 11.08 -15.24 -6.99
N PRO A 171 11.68 -15.63 -8.14
CA PRO A 171 12.65 -14.80 -8.85
C PRO A 171 12.03 -13.48 -9.31
N SER A 172 10.77 -13.52 -9.75
CA SER A 172 9.99 -12.35 -10.18
C SER A 172 9.80 -11.32 -9.07
N LEU A 173 9.68 -11.76 -7.81
CA LEU A 173 9.58 -10.87 -6.65
C LEU A 173 10.86 -10.05 -6.50
N ILE A 174 12.02 -10.72 -6.51
CA ILE A 174 13.30 -10.05 -6.36
C ILE A 174 13.59 -9.15 -7.57
N LEU A 175 13.37 -9.63 -8.80
CA LEU A 175 13.58 -8.85 -10.02
C LEU A 175 12.73 -7.58 -10.07
N SER A 176 11.45 -7.65 -9.68
CA SER A 176 10.55 -6.48 -9.66
C SER A 176 10.91 -5.49 -8.54
N MET A 177 11.27 -5.98 -7.35
CA MET A 177 11.81 -5.13 -6.28
C MET A 177 13.09 -4.40 -6.71
N LEU A 178 14.02 -5.11 -7.36
CA LEU A 178 15.24 -4.52 -7.91
C LEU A 178 14.95 -3.51 -9.02
N ALA A 179 13.98 -3.79 -9.91
CA ALA A 179 13.57 -2.85 -10.95
C ALA A 179 13.13 -1.51 -10.33
N ILE A 180 12.32 -1.54 -9.28
CA ILE A 180 11.89 -0.34 -8.55
C ILE A 180 13.06 0.31 -7.82
N GLY A 181 13.92 -0.46 -7.15
CA GLY A 181 15.07 0.08 -6.41
C GLY A 181 16.06 0.79 -7.33
N VAL A 182 16.36 0.21 -8.48
CA VAL A 182 17.15 0.86 -9.54
C VAL A 182 16.40 2.07 -10.08
N HIS A 183 15.10 1.95 -10.35
CA HIS A 183 14.31 3.06 -10.87
C HIS A 183 14.30 4.25 -9.93
N ALA A 184 14.09 4.06 -8.63
CA ALA A 184 14.08 5.13 -7.61
C ALA A 184 15.39 5.94 -7.57
N GLN A 185 16.50 5.34 -8.00
CA GLN A 185 17.83 5.97 -8.10
C GLN A 185 18.16 6.48 -9.52
N SER A 186 17.20 6.51 -10.44
CA SER A 186 17.43 6.78 -11.87
C SER A 186 16.92 8.13 -12.37
N SER A 187 16.81 9.10 -11.46
CA SER A 187 16.54 10.49 -11.82
C SER A 187 17.67 11.10 -12.66
N GLU A 188 17.41 12.20 -13.37
CA GLU A 188 18.43 12.89 -14.20
C GLU A 188 19.67 13.36 -13.44
N ILE A 189 19.58 13.53 -12.11
CA ILE A 189 20.74 13.90 -11.28
C ILE A 189 21.52 12.70 -10.74
N MET A 190 20.95 11.51 -10.80
CA MET A 190 21.54 10.26 -10.32
C MET A 190 21.98 9.40 -11.51
N HIS A 191 21.41 8.20 -11.70
CA HIS A 191 21.79 7.29 -12.77
C HIS A 191 21.16 7.63 -14.14
N GLY A 192 20.26 8.61 -14.20
CA GLY A 192 19.67 9.13 -15.44
C GLY A 192 19.09 8.05 -16.36
N ALA A 193 19.19 8.29 -17.68
CA ALA A 193 18.65 7.40 -18.70
C ALA A 193 19.21 5.97 -18.64
N LYS A 194 20.49 5.80 -18.28
CA LYS A 194 21.12 4.48 -18.14
C LYS A 194 20.46 3.68 -17.02
N GLY A 195 20.26 4.30 -15.85
CA GLY A 195 19.56 3.66 -14.74
C GLY A 195 18.13 3.26 -15.10
N ARG A 196 17.38 4.15 -15.78
CA ARG A 196 16.01 3.84 -16.23
C ARG A 196 15.97 2.70 -17.23
N ALA A 197 16.91 2.63 -18.16
CA ALA A 197 17.02 1.51 -19.10
C ALA A 197 17.34 0.18 -18.39
N ARG A 198 18.18 0.21 -17.35
CA ARG A 198 18.47 -0.97 -16.53
C ARG A 198 17.26 -1.43 -15.73
N ALA A 199 16.53 -0.50 -15.11
CA ALA A 199 15.27 -0.78 -14.43
C ALA A 199 14.25 -1.43 -15.37
N GLN A 200 14.17 -0.95 -16.61
CA GLN A 200 13.31 -1.54 -17.64
C GLN A 200 13.70 -2.99 -17.99
N LYS A 201 14.99 -3.28 -18.15
CA LYS A 201 15.45 -4.67 -18.37
C LYS A 201 15.05 -5.58 -17.20
N LEU A 202 15.19 -5.10 -15.96
CA LEU A 202 14.80 -5.85 -14.77
C LEU A 202 13.30 -6.14 -14.72
N ILE A 203 12.45 -5.17 -15.10
CA ILE A 203 10.99 -5.41 -15.11
C ILE A 203 10.58 -6.40 -16.21
N ASP A 204 11.22 -6.36 -17.38
CA ASP A 204 10.94 -7.32 -18.45
C ASP A 204 11.40 -8.74 -18.07
N LEU A 205 12.50 -8.86 -17.31
CA LEU A 205 12.92 -10.13 -16.69
C LEU A 205 11.94 -10.59 -15.60
N ALA A 206 11.41 -9.67 -14.78
CA ALA A 206 10.42 -10.00 -13.76
C ALA A 206 9.12 -10.53 -14.38
N ASP A 207 8.62 -9.89 -15.44
CA ASP A 207 7.44 -10.34 -16.20
C ASP A 207 7.68 -11.72 -16.86
N SER A 208 8.86 -11.93 -17.44
CA SER A 208 9.27 -13.24 -17.98
C SER A 208 9.32 -14.32 -16.89
N ALA A 209 9.84 -13.98 -15.70
CA ALA A 209 9.88 -14.88 -14.56
C ALA A 209 8.49 -15.22 -14.02
N ILE A 210 7.53 -14.28 -14.02
CA ILE A 210 6.13 -14.60 -13.70
C ILE A 210 5.56 -15.61 -14.68
N LYS A 211 5.74 -15.39 -15.99
CA LYS A 211 5.24 -16.30 -17.03
C LYS A 211 5.85 -17.70 -16.88
N ALA A 212 7.15 -17.76 -16.57
CA ALA A 212 7.83 -19.02 -16.28
C ALA A 212 7.25 -19.73 -15.04
N SER A 213 7.06 -19.01 -13.93
CA SER A 213 6.43 -19.55 -12.72
C SER A 213 5.01 -20.07 -13.00
N LEU A 214 4.19 -19.33 -13.77
CA LEU A 214 2.85 -19.79 -14.17
C LEU A 214 2.90 -21.05 -15.04
N SER A 215 3.80 -21.09 -16.03
CA SER A 215 3.95 -22.24 -16.93
C SER A 215 4.43 -23.52 -16.23
N THR A 216 5.21 -23.37 -15.16
CA THR A 216 5.73 -24.47 -14.35
C THR A 216 4.86 -24.76 -13.12
N ASN A 217 3.73 -24.05 -12.96
CA ASN A 217 2.82 -24.15 -11.82
C ASN A 217 3.48 -23.80 -10.46
N TRP A 218 4.46 -22.92 -10.45
CA TRP A 218 5.04 -22.33 -9.23
C TRP A 218 4.23 -21.10 -8.79
N VAL A 219 3.00 -21.36 -8.30
CA VAL A 219 2.09 -20.31 -7.82
C VAL A 219 2.07 -20.29 -6.29
N ASP A 220 2.56 -19.20 -5.70
CA ASP A 220 2.54 -18.95 -4.25
C ASP A 220 2.32 -17.45 -3.96
N ILE A 221 2.35 -17.08 -2.67
CA ILE A 221 2.18 -15.69 -2.23
C ILE A 221 3.28 -14.77 -2.80
N GLY A 222 4.50 -15.26 -2.97
CA GLY A 222 5.60 -14.50 -3.57
C GLY A 222 5.30 -14.07 -5.00
N LEU A 223 4.54 -14.89 -5.75
CA LEU A 223 4.13 -14.55 -7.12
C LEU A 223 3.10 -13.41 -7.14
N VAL A 224 2.20 -13.38 -6.15
CA VAL A 224 1.23 -12.28 -5.97
C VAL A 224 1.95 -11.00 -5.56
N GLN A 225 2.92 -11.09 -4.64
CA GLN A 225 3.76 -9.97 -4.23
C GLN A 225 4.57 -9.42 -5.42
N ALA A 226 5.10 -10.29 -6.29
CA ALA A 226 5.78 -9.89 -7.52
C ALA A 226 4.84 -9.12 -8.46
N ALA A 227 3.63 -9.62 -8.69
CA ALA A 227 2.63 -8.93 -9.52
C ALA A 227 2.24 -7.55 -8.93
N TRP A 228 2.22 -7.43 -7.61
CA TRP A 228 2.01 -6.15 -6.92
C TRP A 228 3.14 -5.16 -7.23
N PHE A 229 4.40 -5.59 -7.09
CA PHE A 229 5.56 -4.74 -7.40
C PHE A 229 5.65 -4.38 -8.89
N ILE A 230 5.31 -5.29 -9.81
CA ILE A 230 5.23 -4.96 -11.23
C ILE A 230 4.18 -3.89 -11.49
N THR A 231 2.98 -4.04 -10.90
CA THR A 231 1.93 -3.02 -11.02
C THR A 231 2.39 -1.68 -10.46
N TYR A 232 3.06 -1.68 -9.30
CA TYR A 232 3.62 -0.47 -8.72
C TYR A 232 4.68 0.21 -9.61
N PHE A 233 5.53 -0.58 -10.28
CA PHE A 233 6.51 -0.07 -11.24
C PHE A 233 5.83 0.60 -12.45
N GLU A 234 4.84 -0.08 -13.04
CA GLU A 234 4.10 0.43 -14.21
C GLU A 234 3.29 1.70 -13.88
N MET A 235 3.04 2.00 -12.60
CA MET A 235 2.43 3.26 -12.16
C MET A 235 3.41 4.45 -12.08
N GLN A 236 4.72 4.22 -11.94
CA GLN A 236 5.70 5.28 -11.65
C GLN A 236 5.88 6.32 -12.78
N GLY A 237 5.54 5.98 -14.03
CA GLY A 237 5.84 6.83 -15.18
C GLY A 237 7.28 6.68 -15.65
N HIS A 238 7.53 5.72 -16.53
CA HIS A 238 8.84 5.45 -17.15
C HIS A 238 8.75 5.58 -18.67
N ALA A 239 9.91 5.69 -19.35
CA ALA A 239 9.98 6.01 -20.78
C ALA A 239 9.26 5.01 -21.70
N GLN A 240 9.03 3.78 -21.25
CA GLN A 240 8.30 2.74 -21.99
C GLN A 240 6.95 2.41 -21.35
N GLN A 241 6.45 3.24 -20.42
CA GLN A 241 5.14 3.04 -19.83
C GLN A 241 4.10 3.08 -20.94
N GLN A 242 3.19 2.11 -20.92
CA GLN A 242 2.07 2.06 -21.85
C GLN A 242 0.81 1.71 -21.05
N SER A 243 -0.32 2.35 -21.38
CA SER A 243 -1.56 2.19 -20.60
C SER A 243 -1.97 0.72 -20.44
N TYR A 244 -1.81 -0.10 -21.49
CA TYR A 244 -2.17 -1.52 -21.43
C TYR A 244 -1.24 -2.35 -20.53
N ARG A 245 0.02 -1.94 -20.31
CA ARG A 245 0.94 -2.65 -19.40
C ARG A 245 0.47 -2.50 -17.96
N CYS A 246 0.10 -1.27 -17.58
CA CYS A 246 -0.46 -0.96 -16.26
C CYS A 246 -1.82 -1.66 -16.05
N GLU A 247 -2.69 -1.66 -17.07
CA GLU A 247 -3.98 -2.38 -17.02
C GLU A 247 -3.78 -3.90 -16.92
N GLY A 248 -2.90 -4.47 -17.75
CA GLY A 248 -2.61 -5.90 -17.74
C GLY A 248 -1.96 -6.36 -16.44
N SER A 249 -1.03 -5.58 -15.87
CA SER A 249 -0.38 -5.91 -14.61
C SER A 249 -1.36 -5.94 -13.44
N ILE A 250 -2.29 -4.97 -13.38
CA ILE A 250 -3.27 -4.93 -12.29
C ILE A 250 -4.36 -6.02 -12.44
N GLN A 251 -4.76 -6.36 -13.67
CA GLN A 251 -5.65 -7.48 -13.94
C GLN A 251 -5.01 -8.82 -13.56
N LEU A 252 -3.71 -8.97 -13.83
CA LEU A 252 -2.95 -10.16 -13.41
C LEU A 252 -2.88 -10.25 -11.88
N LEU A 253 -2.57 -9.16 -11.19
CA LEU A 253 -2.57 -9.10 -9.72
C LEU A 253 -3.93 -9.52 -9.15
N ASP A 254 -5.02 -8.93 -9.64
CA ASP A 254 -6.38 -9.27 -9.22
C ASP A 254 -6.72 -10.75 -9.47
N SER A 255 -6.28 -11.29 -10.62
CA SER A 255 -6.47 -12.70 -10.97
C SER A 255 -5.69 -13.65 -10.07
N LEU A 256 -4.46 -13.30 -9.68
CA LEU A 256 -3.65 -14.10 -8.75
C LEU A 256 -4.21 -14.06 -7.33
N ILE A 257 -4.69 -12.91 -6.87
CA ILE A 257 -5.40 -12.76 -5.58
C ILE A 257 -6.62 -13.67 -5.53
N ARG A 258 -7.40 -13.72 -6.61
CA ARG A 258 -8.55 -14.62 -6.75
C ARG A 258 -8.15 -16.09 -6.81
N LEU A 259 -7.12 -16.42 -7.58
CA LEU A 259 -6.63 -17.79 -7.73
C LEU A 259 -6.25 -18.43 -6.39
N LEU A 260 -5.68 -17.63 -5.48
CA LEU A 260 -5.31 -18.06 -4.13
C LEU A 260 -6.39 -17.79 -3.07
N SER A 261 -7.58 -17.33 -3.48
CA SER A 261 -8.71 -16.99 -2.59
C SER A 261 -8.31 -16.08 -1.42
N LEU A 262 -7.39 -15.14 -1.66
CA LEU A 262 -6.84 -14.32 -0.58
C LEU A 262 -7.88 -13.35 0.00
N THR A 263 -8.93 -13.02 -0.76
CA THR A 263 -10.01 -12.14 -0.30
C THR A 263 -10.96 -12.79 0.70
N THR A 264 -10.89 -14.11 0.90
CA THR A 264 -11.78 -14.87 1.77
C THR A 264 -11.02 -15.62 2.87
N LEU A 265 -9.83 -15.15 3.25
CA LEU A 265 -8.96 -15.78 4.25
C LEU A 265 -9.58 -15.90 5.63
N ASP A 266 -10.56 -15.05 5.94
CA ASP A 266 -11.26 -15.01 7.22
C ASP A 266 -12.78 -15.18 7.03
N ALA A 267 -13.23 -15.82 5.95
CA ALA A 267 -14.66 -15.97 5.66
C ALA A 267 -15.43 -16.77 6.73
N ASP A 268 -14.71 -17.54 7.56
CA ASP A 268 -15.23 -18.25 8.73
C ASP A 268 -15.46 -17.33 9.94
N ARG A 269 -14.94 -16.10 9.92
CA ARG A 269 -15.05 -15.12 10.99
C ARG A 269 -16.14 -14.10 10.67
N LEU A 270 -17.10 -13.92 11.58
CA LEU A 270 -18.20 -12.97 11.37
C LEU A 270 -17.69 -11.53 11.23
N GLU A 271 -16.60 -11.20 11.92
CA GLU A 271 -16.01 -9.85 11.93
C GLU A 271 -15.35 -9.48 10.60
N ALA A 272 -14.99 -10.47 9.78
CA ALA A 272 -14.38 -10.26 8.48
C ALA A 272 -15.39 -9.86 7.39
N HIS A 273 -16.68 -10.07 7.63
CA HIS A 273 -17.76 -9.65 6.74
C HIS A 273 -18.17 -8.22 7.07
N TYR A 274 -17.48 -7.24 6.48
CA TYR A 274 -17.79 -5.82 6.69
C TYR A 274 -18.74 -5.27 5.62
N SER A 275 -19.61 -4.34 6.04
CA SER A 275 -20.46 -3.54 5.15
C SER A 275 -19.85 -2.14 5.02
N ILE A 276 -19.79 -1.58 3.81
CA ILE A 276 -19.37 -0.17 3.62
C ILE A 276 -20.38 0.79 4.25
N PHE A 277 -21.68 0.47 4.25
CA PHE A 277 -22.71 1.36 4.78
C PHE A 277 -23.06 0.94 6.20
N ALA A 278 -22.31 1.44 7.18
CA ALA A 278 -22.60 1.17 8.59
C ALA A 278 -24.01 1.65 8.99
N THR A 279 -24.54 2.68 8.30
CA THR A 279 -25.90 3.24 8.50
C THR A 279 -27.04 2.32 8.06
N SER A 280 -26.77 1.21 7.36
CA SER A 280 -27.79 0.23 6.95
C SER A 280 -27.70 -1.11 7.68
N SER A 281 -26.67 -1.30 8.53
CA SER A 281 -26.28 -2.62 9.05
C SER A 281 -26.50 -2.78 10.56
N SER A 282 -27.55 -2.18 11.12
CA SER A 282 -27.97 -2.44 12.52
C SER A 282 -28.59 -3.83 12.75
N ASN A 283 -28.50 -4.78 11.81
CA ASN A 283 -29.21 -6.06 11.87
C ASN A 283 -28.33 -7.32 11.92
N ILE A 284 -27.00 -7.22 12.10
CA ILE A 284 -26.14 -8.42 12.11
C ILE A 284 -25.70 -8.85 13.52
N VAL A 285 -25.90 -8.01 14.55
CA VAL A 285 -25.65 -8.40 15.96
C VAL A 285 -26.99 -8.66 16.65
N GLY A 286 -27.65 -9.76 16.31
CA GLY A 286 -28.96 -10.07 16.88
C GLY A 286 -29.69 -11.30 16.37
N GLN A 287 -28.98 -12.37 15.98
CA GLN A 287 -29.62 -13.70 15.86
C GLN A 287 -29.01 -14.65 16.87
N SER A 288 -29.49 -14.52 18.11
CA SER A 288 -29.39 -15.58 19.11
C SER A 288 -30.35 -16.71 18.75
N MET A 289 -29.83 -17.93 18.82
CA MET A 289 -30.46 -19.24 18.80
C MET A 289 -31.98 -19.27 19.04
N PHE A 290 -32.73 -19.89 18.12
CA PHE A 290 -33.82 -20.80 18.50
C PHE A 290 -33.90 -21.97 17.51
N ASN A 291 -34.00 -23.16 18.07
CA ASN A 291 -34.07 -24.46 17.42
C ASN A 291 -35.34 -24.66 16.57
N ASP A 292 -35.18 -25.40 15.45
CA ASP A 292 -36.03 -26.38 14.76
C ASP A 292 -37.45 -26.76 15.32
N PRO A 293 -38.31 -27.47 14.54
CA PRO A 293 -38.67 -27.41 13.11
C PRO A 293 -40.22 -27.49 12.89
N ALA A 294 -40.66 -27.53 11.62
CA ALA A 294 -41.96 -28.01 11.09
C ALA A 294 -43.09 -26.99 10.79
N GLY A 295 -43.63 -27.11 9.56
CA GLY A 295 -45.08 -27.03 9.33
C GLY A 295 -45.69 -25.73 8.77
N ALA A 296 -45.60 -25.57 7.44
CA ALA A 296 -46.69 -25.20 6.53
C ALA A 296 -47.46 -23.85 6.63
N HIS A 297 -47.71 -23.33 5.41
CA HIS A 297 -48.77 -22.44 4.92
C HIS A 297 -48.57 -20.92 4.89
N ALA A 298 -48.95 -20.41 3.72
CA ALA A 298 -48.91 -19.04 3.24
C ALA A 298 -49.94 -18.14 3.96
N ASP A 299 -49.65 -16.84 4.08
CA ASP A 299 -50.45 -15.79 3.46
C ASP A 299 -49.81 -14.41 3.66
N ALA A 300 -50.02 -13.55 2.66
CA ALA A 300 -49.46 -12.22 2.54
C ALA A 300 -50.31 -11.16 3.26
N HIS A 301 -49.68 -10.32 4.10
CA HIS A 301 -50.14 -8.95 4.39
C HIS A 301 -48.97 -8.01 4.77
N PRO A 302 -48.99 -6.73 4.37
CA PRO A 302 -47.96 -5.75 4.72
C PRO A 302 -48.23 -5.17 6.13
N PRO A 303 -47.22 -4.98 7.00
CA PRO A 303 -47.45 -4.39 8.30
C PRO A 303 -47.58 -2.85 8.21
N ALA A 304 -48.47 -2.32 9.05
CA ALA A 304 -48.84 -0.91 9.17
C ALA A 304 -47.73 -0.03 9.83
N PRO A 305 -47.81 1.32 9.72
CA PRO A 305 -46.67 2.23 9.97
C PRO A 305 -46.29 2.52 11.43
N SER A 306 -46.69 1.70 12.41
CA SER A 306 -46.62 2.09 13.84
C SER A 306 -45.44 1.53 14.64
N GLU A 307 -44.52 0.76 14.06
CA GLU A 307 -43.37 0.19 14.80
C GLU A 307 -42.05 0.97 14.65
N ARG A 308 -42.06 2.09 13.92
CA ARG A 308 -40.84 2.87 13.63
C ARG A 308 -40.32 3.70 14.83
N ASN A 309 -41.10 3.83 15.91
CA ASN A 309 -40.78 4.75 17.01
C ASN A 309 -40.24 4.08 18.29
N ARG A 310 -40.01 2.75 18.31
CA ARG A 310 -39.46 2.05 19.48
C ARG A 310 -38.03 1.50 19.31
N ALA A 311 -37.42 1.68 18.14
CA ALA A 311 -36.07 1.21 17.83
C ALA A 311 -34.96 2.28 17.97
N LEU A 312 -35.25 3.41 18.63
CA LEU A 312 -34.30 4.50 18.87
C LEU A 312 -33.58 4.41 20.23
N GLU A 313 -33.88 3.40 21.07
CA GLU A 313 -33.40 3.36 22.47
C GLU A 313 -32.10 2.60 22.72
N ASN A 314 -31.47 1.97 21.71
CA ASN A 314 -30.18 1.28 21.88
C ASN A 314 -29.01 1.92 21.11
N VAL A 315 -29.16 3.15 20.65
CA VAL A 315 -27.98 3.99 20.37
C VAL A 315 -27.41 4.36 21.73
N VAL A 316 -26.20 3.90 22.05
CA VAL A 316 -25.43 4.48 23.16
C VAL A 316 -25.03 5.89 22.73
N ILE A 317 -25.98 6.81 22.87
CA ILE A 317 -25.73 8.24 22.94
C ILE A 317 -25.12 8.44 24.33
N PRO A 318 -23.91 9.01 24.48
CA PRO A 318 -23.39 9.37 25.80
C PRO A 318 -24.44 10.27 26.48
N LYS A 319 -24.92 9.85 27.67
CA LYS A 319 -25.85 10.67 28.46
C LYS A 319 -25.22 12.05 28.70
N PRO A 320 -25.90 13.17 28.39
CA PRO A 320 -25.42 14.49 28.80
C PRO A 320 -25.56 14.57 30.33
N GLY A 321 -24.44 14.39 31.03
CA GLY A 321 -24.40 14.39 32.50
C GLY A 321 -23.47 13.37 33.14
N ALA A 322 -22.81 12.50 32.37
CA ALA A 322 -21.63 11.79 32.88
C ALA A 322 -20.45 12.77 32.89
N SER A 323 -19.75 12.86 34.02
CA SER A 323 -18.51 13.63 34.19
C SER A 323 -17.62 13.41 32.97
N ILE A 324 -17.34 14.48 32.23
CA ILE A 324 -16.38 14.48 31.14
C ILE A 324 -15.01 14.29 31.79
N GLU A 325 -14.60 13.03 31.98
CA GLU A 325 -13.18 12.72 31.84
C GLU A 325 -12.79 13.21 30.44
N GLY A 326 -11.68 13.94 30.36
CA GLY A 326 -11.28 14.71 29.17
C GLY A 326 -11.30 13.90 27.85
N PRO A 327 -11.16 14.57 26.69
CA PRO A 327 -11.27 13.90 25.38
C PRO A 327 -10.44 12.62 25.39
N ALA A 328 -11.11 11.47 25.24
CA ALA A 328 -10.46 10.16 25.25
C ALA A 328 -9.35 10.18 24.20
N GLN A 329 -8.10 10.23 24.65
CA GLN A 329 -6.94 10.30 23.78
C GLN A 329 -6.92 9.01 22.97
N CYS A 330 -6.85 9.11 21.64
CA CYS A 330 -6.83 7.90 20.82
C CYS A 330 -5.47 7.19 20.96
N ASP A 331 -5.49 5.86 21.02
CA ASP A 331 -4.30 5.04 21.31
C ASP A 331 -3.56 4.56 20.05
N CYS A 332 -3.91 5.03 18.86
CA CYS A 332 -3.38 4.54 17.59
C CYS A 332 -1.83 4.56 17.52
N LEU A 333 -1.18 5.56 18.12
CA LEU A 333 0.28 5.67 18.10
C LEU A 333 0.98 4.45 18.73
N LYS A 334 0.39 3.87 19.79
CA LYS A 334 0.91 2.68 20.50
C LYS A 334 0.97 1.44 19.61
N TYR A 335 0.17 1.42 18.55
CA TYR A 335 0.00 0.28 17.66
C TYR A 335 0.70 0.49 16.30
N THR A 336 1.60 1.46 16.22
CA THR A 336 2.41 1.72 15.02
C THR A 336 3.59 0.76 14.93
N LEU A 337 4.02 0.47 13.71
CA LEU A 337 5.19 -0.37 13.45
C LEU A 337 6.45 0.20 14.10
N LYS A 338 6.62 1.53 14.12
CA LYS A 338 7.74 2.20 14.79
C LYS A 338 7.78 1.91 16.29
N GLU A 339 6.62 1.89 16.95
CA GLU A 339 6.57 1.61 18.38
C GLU A 339 6.95 0.16 18.69
N GLN A 340 6.56 -0.79 17.83
CA GLN A 340 6.99 -2.19 17.94
C GLN A 340 8.46 -2.40 17.54
N TRP A 341 8.92 -1.71 16.50
CA TRP A 341 10.25 -1.86 15.90
C TRP A 341 10.87 -0.49 15.63
N PRO A 342 11.54 0.12 16.63
CA PRO A 342 12.05 1.48 16.52
C PRO A 342 13.05 1.72 15.38
N THR A 343 13.85 0.71 15.03
CA THR A 343 14.86 0.79 13.96
C THR A 343 14.29 0.61 12.56
N VAL A 344 12.96 0.42 12.40
CA VAL A 344 12.31 0.37 11.07
C VAL A 344 12.58 1.62 10.23
N SER A 345 12.80 2.77 10.88
CA SER A 345 13.19 4.04 10.26
C SER A 345 14.43 3.94 9.38
N GLU A 346 15.36 3.06 9.72
CA GLU A 346 16.64 2.90 9.01
C GLU A 346 16.51 2.01 7.76
N VAL A 347 15.43 1.22 7.68
CA VAL A 347 15.21 0.23 6.62
C VAL A 347 14.09 0.64 5.69
N ALA A 348 12.95 1.04 6.27
CA ALA A 348 11.72 1.39 5.59
C ALA A 348 11.02 2.55 6.32
N PRO A 349 11.59 3.78 6.29
CA PRO A 349 11.09 4.94 7.05
C PRO A 349 9.62 5.27 6.77
N LEU A 350 9.14 4.94 5.58
CA LEU A 350 7.77 5.23 5.18
C LEU A 350 6.75 4.26 5.79
N TRP A 351 7.21 3.18 6.42
CA TRP A 351 6.36 2.14 7.00
C TRP A 351 6.14 2.34 8.50
N GLU A 352 6.85 3.27 9.14
CA GLU A 352 6.80 3.56 10.58
C GLU A 352 5.38 3.67 11.15
N MET A 353 4.48 4.33 10.41
CA MET A 353 3.11 4.62 10.85
C MET A 353 2.08 3.58 10.36
N THR A 354 2.53 2.48 9.80
CA THR A 354 1.66 1.33 9.49
C THR A 354 1.31 0.59 10.77
N THR A 355 0.30 -0.29 10.74
CA THR A 355 -0.02 -1.13 11.89
C THR A 355 1.15 -2.05 12.22
N MET A 356 1.46 -2.14 13.51
CA MET A 356 2.38 -3.14 14.03
C MET A 356 1.93 -4.56 13.67
N TRP A 357 2.86 -5.51 13.68
CA TRP A 357 2.55 -6.92 13.51
C TRP A 357 2.08 -7.53 14.85
N PRO A 358 1.18 -8.52 14.87
CA PRO A 358 0.80 -9.16 16.13
C PRO A 358 2.01 -9.87 16.77
N ASN A 359 2.16 -9.79 18.09
CA ASN A 359 3.28 -10.41 18.82
C ASN A 359 3.06 -11.92 19.00
N GLY A 360 4.15 -12.69 19.12
CA GLY A 360 4.10 -14.11 19.47
C GLY A 360 3.42 -15.02 18.44
N LEU A 361 3.27 -14.54 17.20
CA LEU A 361 2.66 -15.31 16.13
C LEU A 361 3.56 -16.46 15.66
N MET A 362 2.94 -17.60 15.36
CA MET A 362 3.58 -18.66 14.59
C MET A 362 3.82 -18.21 13.14
N GLU A 363 4.78 -18.82 12.45
CA GLU A 363 5.08 -18.49 11.05
C GLU A 363 3.84 -18.55 10.13
N GLY A 364 2.96 -19.53 10.35
CA GLY A 364 1.70 -19.65 9.61
C GLY A 364 0.76 -18.45 9.79
N GLU A 365 0.69 -17.89 11.00
CA GLU A 365 -0.15 -16.71 11.28
C GLU A 365 0.49 -15.43 10.72
N ILE A 366 1.82 -15.31 10.76
CA ILE A 366 2.54 -14.21 10.09
C ILE A 366 2.29 -14.25 8.58
N ARG A 367 2.34 -15.45 7.97
CA ARG A 367 1.98 -15.64 6.55
C ARG A 367 0.53 -15.24 6.28
N LYS A 368 -0.41 -15.62 7.15
CA LYS A 368 -1.82 -15.23 7.02
C LYS A 368 -1.99 -13.72 7.07
N GLU A 369 -1.35 -13.05 8.03
CA GLU A 369 -1.37 -11.58 8.15
C GLU A 369 -0.70 -10.87 6.96
N GLU A 370 0.41 -11.38 6.46
CA GLU A 370 1.07 -10.90 5.24
C GLU A 370 0.12 -10.98 4.04
N CYS A 371 -0.67 -12.05 3.91
CA CYS A 371 -1.68 -12.17 2.86
C CYS A 371 -2.81 -11.14 3.02
N ARG A 372 -3.27 -10.88 4.26
CA ARG A 372 -4.27 -9.82 4.52
C ARG A 372 -3.77 -8.45 4.10
N ARG A 373 -2.57 -8.10 4.54
CA ARG A 373 -1.94 -6.83 4.19
C ARG A 373 -1.72 -6.73 2.69
N LEU A 374 -1.39 -7.82 1.99
CA LEU A 374 -1.21 -7.81 0.53
C LEU A 374 -2.52 -7.51 -0.22
N VAL A 375 -3.65 -8.08 0.21
CA VAL A 375 -4.96 -7.77 -0.38
C VAL A 375 -5.30 -6.29 -0.16
N TRP A 376 -5.19 -5.79 1.07
CA TRP A 376 -5.46 -4.38 1.36
C TRP A 376 -4.51 -3.42 0.66
N SER A 377 -3.23 -3.81 0.52
CA SER A 377 -2.25 -3.06 -0.26
C SER A 377 -2.59 -3.03 -1.75
N SER A 378 -3.23 -4.07 -2.28
CA SER A 378 -3.71 -4.11 -3.66
C SER A 378 -4.95 -3.23 -3.86
N VAL A 379 -5.84 -3.17 -2.85
CA VAL A 379 -6.94 -2.20 -2.79
C VAL A 379 -6.40 -0.76 -2.77
N MET A 380 -5.36 -0.48 -1.95
CA MET A 380 -4.67 0.81 -1.91
C MET A 380 -4.05 1.18 -3.27
N LEU A 381 -3.34 0.22 -3.88
CA LEU A 381 -2.67 0.41 -5.17
C LEU A 381 -3.67 0.76 -6.29
N SER A 382 -4.77 0.00 -6.39
CA SER A 382 -5.83 0.27 -7.35
C SER A 382 -6.54 1.60 -7.09
N ALA A 383 -6.72 2.01 -5.82
CA ALA A 383 -7.30 3.30 -5.48
C ALA A 383 -6.40 4.45 -5.94
N GLY A 384 -5.09 4.30 -5.74
CA GLY A 384 -4.06 5.24 -6.19
C GLY A 384 -4.01 5.40 -7.71
N GLN A 385 -4.07 4.30 -8.46
CA GLN A 385 -4.09 4.33 -9.94
C GLN A 385 -5.29 5.14 -10.45
N ASN A 386 -6.47 4.90 -9.88
CA ASN A 386 -7.71 5.52 -10.32
C ASN A 386 -7.85 6.98 -9.88
N ALA A 387 -7.12 7.44 -8.86
CA ALA A 387 -7.25 8.80 -8.35
C ALA A 387 -6.91 9.87 -9.40
N TYR A 388 -5.90 9.63 -10.26
CA TYR A 388 -5.57 10.52 -11.37
C TYR A 388 -6.52 10.34 -12.56
N ALA A 389 -6.75 9.11 -13.01
CA ALA A 389 -7.62 8.82 -14.16
C ALA A 389 -9.05 9.38 -13.97
N ALA A 390 -9.61 9.22 -12.77
CA ALA A 390 -10.94 9.76 -12.44
C ALA A 390 -10.99 11.29 -12.40
N ALA A 391 -9.86 11.97 -12.15
CA ALA A 391 -9.81 13.43 -12.20
C ALA A 391 -9.88 13.91 -13.66
N ASP A 392 -9.20 13.22 -14.59
CA ASP A 392 -9.17 13.52 -16.03
C ASP A 392 -10.49 13.17 -16.76
N GLY A 393 -11.52 12.70 -16.02
CA GLY A 393 -12.80 12.30 -16.58
C GLY A 393 -12.78 10.97 -17.31
N GLU A 394 -11.66 10.24 -17.27
CA GLU A 394 -11.61 8.85 -17.75
C GLU A 394 -12.44 7.98 -16.79
N LEU A 395 -13.57 7.47 -17.29
CA LEU A 395 -14.33 6.46 -16.56
C LEU A 395 -13.45 5.22 -16.42
N ASP A 396 -13.19 4.82 -15.18
CA ASP A 396 -12.51 3.57 -14.89
C ASP A 396 -13.33 2.40 -15.45
N ARG A 397 -12.79 1.76 -16.50
CA ARG A 397 -13.41 0.60 -17.17
C ARG A 397 -12.89 -0.73 -16.63
N THR A 398 -11.91 -0.72 -15.71
CA THR A 398 -11.28 -1.95 -15.25
C THR A 398 -12.09 -2.53 -14.09
N GLU A 399 -12.96 -3.49 -14.40
CA GLU A 399 -13.72 -4.26 -13.41
C GLU A 399 -12.79 -5.24 -12.67
N LEU A 400 -12.17 -4.78 -11.59
CA LEU A 400 -11.37 -5.63 -10.71
C LEU A 400 -12.22 -6.23 -9.60
N PHE A 401 -11.96 -7.49 -9.26
CA PHE A 401 -12.67 -8.20 -8.20
C PHE A 401 -12.43 -7.56 -6.83
N ILE A 402 -11.20 -7.11 -6.56
CA ILE A 402 -10.81 -6.43 -5.31
C ILE A 402 -11.47 -5.05 -5.10
N LYS A 403 -12.09 -4.46 -6.13
CA LYS A 403 -12.81 -3.17 -6.01
C LYS A 403 -14.24 -3.33 -5.48
N ASP A 404 -14.75 -4.55 -5.38
CA ASP A 404 -16.09 -4.82 -4.84
C ASP A 404 -15.97 -5.32 -3.39
N TYR A 405 -16.47 -4.55 -2.44
CA TYR A 405 -16.40 -4.94 -1.03
C TYR A 405 -17.12 -6.25 -0.72
N ARG A 406 -18.14 -6.62 -1.51
CA ARG A 406 -18.89 -7.87 -1.32
C ARG A 406 -18.03 -9.12 -1.61
N ASN A 407 -16.90 -8.93 -2.27
CA ASN A 407 -15.94 -9.98 -2.56
C ASN A 407 -14.89 -10.16 -1.45
N LEU A 408 -14.93 -9.32 -0.41
CA LEU A 408 -13.95 -9.26 0.67
C LEU A 408 -14.57 -9.80 1.95
N ALA A 409 -14.05 -10.93 2.41
CA ALA A 409 -14.31 -11.54 3.71
C ALA A 409 -12.95 -11.75 4.41
N ILE A 410 -12.34 -10.63 4.79
CA ILE A 410 -10.98 -10.54 5.29
C ILE A 410 -10.88 -9.41 6.33
N LEU A 411 -10.15 -9.65 7.41
CA LEU A 411 -9.96 -8.65 8.46
C LEU A 411 -9.10 -7.49 7.97
N PHE A 412 -9.34 -6.29 8.47
CA PHE A 412 -8.43 -5.17 8.27
C PHE A 412 -7.08 -5.45 8.96
N PRO A 413 -5.98 -4.84 8.46
CA PRO A 413 -4.67 -5.00 9.07
C PRO A 413 -4.72 -4.63 10.55
N GLY A 414 -4.26 -5.53 11.42
CA GLY A 414 -4.23 -5.31 12.87
C GLY A 414 -5.54 -5.58 13.62
N GLU A 415 -6.66 -5.89 12.96
CA GLU A 415 -7.89 -6.27 13.69
C GLU A 415 -7.75 -7.59 14.45
N ASP A 416 -6.91 -8.50 13.97
CA ASP A 416 -6.61 -9.72 14.71
C ASP A 416 -5.98 -9.43 16.09
N ILE A 417 -5.19 -8.34 16.18
CA ILE A 417 -4.63 -7.83 17.44
C ILE A 417 -5.75 -7.35 18.36
N MET A 418 -6.72 -6.61 17.80
CA MET A 418 -7.87 -6.08 18.52
C MET A 418 -8.70 -7.20 19.16
N PHE A 419 -8.93 -8.29 18.44
CA PHE A 419 -9.71 -9.43 18.94
C PHE A 419 -8.94 -10.34 19.90
N SER A 420 -7.62 -10.44 19.75
CA SER A 420 -6.78 -11.30 20.60
C SER A 420 -6.36 -10.65 21.92
N SER A 421 -6.36 -9.31 21.99
CA SER A 421 -5.87 -8.53 23.14
C SER A 421 -7.00 -7.77 23.83
N ASN A 422 -8.01 -8.45 24.40
CA ASN A 422 -9.10 -7.88 25.23
C ASN A 422 -9.59 -6.46 24.82
N GLY A 423 -9.72 -6.18 23.52
CA GLY A 423 -10.37 -4.98 22.97
C GLY A 423 -9.74 -3.61 23.29
N GLN A 424 -8.41 -3.43 23.21
CA GLN A 424 -7.81 -2.11 23.45
C GLN A 424 -7.77 -1.16 22.24
N ILE A 425 -7.86 -1.67 21.00
CA ILE A 425 -7.86 -0.83 19.79
C ILE A 425 -9.30 -0.50 19.40
N SER A 426 -9.60 0.77 19.12
CA SER A 426 -10.90 1.17 18.60
C SER A 426 -11.16 0.59 17.20
N PRO A 427 -12.38 0.08 16.90
CA PRO A 427 -12.74 -0.31 15.54
C PRO A 427 -12.70 0.87 14.54
N SER A 428 -12.79 2.10 15.04
CA SER A 428 -12.62 3.33 14.25
C SER A 428 -11.18 3.85 14.30
N ASN A 429 -10.18 2.98 14.35
CA ASN A 429 -8.77 3.38 14.26
C ASN A 429 -8.44 3.96 12.86
N VAL A 430 -7.33 4.69 12.78
CA VAL A 430 -6.95 5.44 11.56
C VAL A 430 -6.75 4.55 10.33
N TRP A 431 -6.26 3.32 10.51
CA TRP A 431 -6.00 2.37 9.43
C TRP A 431 -7.30 1.83 8.85
N THR A 432 -8.24 1.44 9.71
CA THR A 432 -9.58 0.99 9.33
C THR A 432 -10.34 2.11 8.60
N LEU A 433 -10.31 3.35 9.13
CA LEU A 433 -10.96 4.49 8.48
C LEU A 433 -10.35 4.78 7.09
N CYS A 434 -9.03 4.66 6.95
CA CYS A 434 -8.34 4.81 5.67
C CYS A 434 -8.82 3.78 4.63
N ILE A 435 -8.84 2.51 5.00
CA ILE A 435 -9.29 1.44 4.09
C ILE A 435 -10.79 1.60 3.75
N ARG A 436 -11.64 1.94 4.73
CA ARG A 436 -13.07 2.24 4.49
C ARG A 436 -13.26 3.35 3.47
N SER A 437 -12.49 4.44 3.56
CA SER A 437 -12.56 5.54 2.59
C SER A 437 -12.17 5.10 1.17
N MET A 438 -11.16 4.24 1.02
CA MET A 438 -10.74 3.70 -0.27
C MET A 438 -11.80 2.77 -0.87
N MET A 439 -12.43 1.92 -0.05
CA MET A 439 -13.51 1.05 -0.49
C MET A 439 -14.75 1.84 -0.89
N LEU A 440 -15.07 2.90 -0.15
CA LEU A 440 -16.14 3.83 -0.51
C LEU A 440 -15.83 4.52 -1.85
N TRP A 441 -14.59 4.96 -2.06
CA TRP A 441 -14.12 5.52 -3.34
C TRP A 441 -14.24 4.52 -4.51
N HIS A 442 -13.76 3.30 -4.35
CA HIS A 442 -13.86 2.23 -5.36
C HIS A 442 -15.30 1.90 -5.73
N THR A 443 -16.15 1.75 -4.72
CA THR A 443 -17.56 1.46 -4.97
C THR A 443 -18.20 2.65 -5.68
N SER A 444 -17.88 3.88 -5.30
CA SER A 444 -18.44 5.09 -5.90
C SER A 444 -17.98 5.32 -7.34
N THR A 445 -16.71 5.06 -7.66
CA THR A 445 -16.22 5.09 -9.04
C THR A 445 -16.94 4.07 -9.92
N ARG A 446 -17.13 2.84 -9.43
CA ARG A 446 -17.89 1.79 -10.13
C ARG A 446 -19.35 2.16 -10.34
N GLN A 447 -20.05 2.62 -9.31
CA GLN A 447 -21.47 3.01 -9.45
C GLN A 447 -21.65 4.20 -10.40
N ARG A 448 -20.69 5.14 -10.46
CA ARG A 448 -20.70 6.24 -11.44
C ARG A 448 -20.55 5.75 -12.88
N GLY A 449 -19.69 4.77 -13.11
CA GLY A 449 -19.50 4.15 -14.43
C GLY A 449 -20.66 3.23 -14.87
N ASN A 450 -21.51 2.80 -13.93
CA ASN A 450 -22.59 1.86 -14.22
C ASN A 450 -23.80 2.56 -14.88
N THR A 451 -23.94 2.33 -16.18
CA THR A 451 -25.03 2.87 -17.00
C THR A 451 -26.37 2.15 -16.80
N ALA A 452 -26.39 0.98 -16.16
CA ALA A 452 -27.59 0.17 -15.95
C ALA A 452 -28.38 0.56 -14.69
N LEU A 453 -27.84 1.42 -13.82
CA LEU A 453 -28.52 1.89 -12.62
C LEU A 453 -29.69 2.81 -12.94
N SER A 454 -30.83 2.57 -12.30
CA SER A 454 -31.95 3.51 -12.34
C SER A 454 -31.58 4.84 -11.67
N PRO A 455 -32.20 5.97 -12.06
CA PRO A 455 -31.98 7.25 -11.39
C PRO A 455 -32.27 7.19 -9.88
N GLN A 456 -33.28 6.43 -9.47
CA GLN A 456 -33.63 6.24 -8.06
C GLN A 456 -32.53 5.49 -7.29
N ALA A 457 -32.07 4.35 -7.81
CA ALA A 457 -31.00 3.58 -7.18
C ALA A 457 -29.69 4.38 -7.09
N ARG A 458 -29.41 5.20 -8.10
CA ARG A 458 -28.25 6.10 -8.11
C ARG A 458 -28.36 7.19 -7.04
N ALA A 459 -29.55 7.78 -6.86
CA ALA A 459 -29.79 8.77 -5.82
C ALA A 459 -29.66 8.16 -4.41
N GLU A 460 -30.26 6.99 -4.18
CA GLU A 460 -30.18 6.26 -2.91
C GLU A 460 -28.72 5.91 -2.56
N TYR A 461 -27.97 5.36 -3.52
CA TYR A 461 -26.55 5.09 -3.33
C TYR A 461 -25.76 6.36 -2.98
N SER A 462 -26.03 7.47 -3.68
CA SER A 462 -25.32 8.73 -3.45
C SER A 462 -25.56 9.27 -2.03
N ILE A 463 -26.80 9.19 -1.53
CA ILE A 463 -27.14 9.58 -0.15
C ILE A 463 -26.41 8.69 0.86
N ASN A 464 -26.43 7.36 0.67
CA ASN A 464 -25.76 6.44 1.59
C ASN A 464 -24.23 6.64 1.59
N ALA A 465 -23.64 6.87 0.41
CA ALA A 465 -22.22 7.16 0.28
C ALA A 465 -21.84 8.48 0.97
N TRP A 466 -22.71 9.48 0.94
CA TRP A 466 -22.49 10.73 1.69
C TRP A 466 -22.56 10.54 3.19
N LEU A 467 -23.59 9.85 3.69
CA LEU A 467 -23.74 9.59 5.13
C LEU A 467 -22.55 8.81 5.68
N GLU A 468 -22.05 7.84 4.90
CA GLU A 468 -20.84 7.10 5.26
C GLU A 468 -19.59 7.99 5.23
N ALA A 469 -19.42 8.84 4.22
CA ALA A 469 -18.29 9.77 4.15
C ALA A 469 -18.27 10.74 5.34
N ASP A 470 -19.42 11.31 5.70
CA ASP A 470 -19.56 12.20 6.87
C ASP A 470 -19.28 11.45 8.18
N ALA A 471 -19.72 10.19 8.30
CA ALA A 471 -19.41 9.35 9.46
C ALA A 471 -17.91 9.04 9.59
N ILE A 472 -17.22 8.79 8.47
CA ILE A 472 -15.77 8.62 8.46
C ILE A 472 -15.09 9.94 8.85
N GLU A 473 -15.49 11.08 8.30
CA GLU A 473 -14.92 12.39 8.67
C GLU A 473 -15.09 12.70 10.15
N ALA A 474 -16.29 12.51 10.70
CA ALA A 474 -16.55 12.71 12.12
C ALA A 474 -15.70 11.76 12.99
N ALA A 475 -15.48 10.52 12.55
CA ALA A 475 -14.59 9.60 13.24
C ALA A 475 -13.12 10.05 13.17
N LEU A 476 -12.66 10.61 12.05
CA LEU A 476 -11.31 11.17 11.92
C LEU A 476 -11.12 12.38 12.85
N ASP A 477 -12.13 13.23 13.00
CA ASP A 477 -12.07 14.43 13.86
C ASP A 477 -11.96 14.10 15.36
N MET A 478 -12.29 12.87 15.76
CA MET A 478 -12.09 12.39 17.14
C MET A 478 -10.64 11.94 17.42
N HIS A 479 -9.79 11.78 16.40
CA HIS A 479 -8.41 11.34 16.60
C HIS A 479 -7.48 12.51 16.98
N THR A 480 -6.67 12.29 18.02
CA THR A 480 -5.67 13.24 18.53
C THR A 480 -4.23 12.75 18.38
N CYS A 481 -4.01 11.57 17.79
CA CYS A 481 -2.72 10.88 17.73
C CYS A 481 -1.68 11.53 16.81
N GLN A 482 -2.04 12.62 16.11
CA GLN A 482 -1.19 13.29 15.12
C GLN A 482 -0.55 12.33 14.10
N LEU A 483 -1.15 11.15 13.86
CA LEU A 483 -0.87 10.29 12.69
C LEU A 483 -1.32 10.96 11.36
N GLU A 484 -1.60 12.26 11.43
CA GLU A 484 -2.20 13.15 10.43
C GLU A 484 -1.45 13.14 9.10
N GLY A 485 -0.13 12.92 9.12
CA GLY A 485 0.72 13.19 7.97
C GLY A 485 0.57 12.26 6.75
N ALA A 486 0.18 10.99 6.91
CA ALA A 486 0.13 10.08 5.75
C ALA A 486 -1.23 9.41 5.56
N GLN A 487 -1.74 8.75 6.59
CA GLN A 487 -2.97 7.97 6.45
C GLN A 487 -4.20 8.84 6.55
N LEU A 488 -4.31 9.70 7.57
CA LEU A 488 -5.46 10.61 7.72
C LEU A 488 -5.56 11.57 6.54
N TYR A 489 -4.44 12.13 6.08
CA TYR A 489 -4.42 12.95 4.87
C TYR A 489 -4.93 12.18 3.66
N GLN A 490 -4.43 10.96 3.39
CA GLN A 490 -4.90 10.15 2.27
C GLN A 490 -6.38 9.77 2.40
N THR A 491 -6.87 9.48 3.61
CA THR A 491 -8.29 9.24 3.87
C THR A 491 -9.12 10.44 3.45
N ARG A 492 -8.75 11.64 3.90
CA ARG A 492 -9.45 12.89 3.56
C ARG A 492 -9.38 13.20 2.06
N GLU A 493 -8.29 12.84 1.39
CA GLU A 493 -8.18 12.94 -0.06
C GLU A 493 -9.24 12.09 -0.78
N PHE A 494 -9.41 10.84 -0.40
CA PHE A 494 -10.42 9.97 -1.00
C PHE A 494 -11.85 10.43 -0.71
N LEU A 495 -12.12 10.90 0.51
CA LEU A 495 -13.41 11.47 0.86
C LEU A 495 -13.69 12.73 0.05
N PHE A 496 -12.73 13.65 -0.09
CA PHE A 496 -12.91 14.85 -0.93
C PHE A 496 -13.17 14.49 -2.40
N ALA A 497 -12.41 13.54 -2.94
CA ALA A 497 -12.57 13.08 -4.32
C ALA A 497 -13.96 12.48 -4.59
N LEU A 498 -14.61 11.90 -3.57
CA LEU A 498 -16.00 11.46 -3.67
C LEU A 498 -16.94 12.65 -3.93
N TYR A 499 -16.85 13.70 -3.10
CA TYR A 499 -17.74 14.86 -3.18
C TYR A 499 -17.57 15.63 -4.50
N ALA A 500 -16.34 15.88 -4.97
CA ALA A 500 -16.09 16.84 -6.06
C ALA A 500 -16.94 16.61 -7.33
N PRO A 501 -17.06 15.39 -7.89
CA PRO A 501 -17.92 15.16 -9.07
C PRO A 501 -19.41 15.31 -8.79
N GLN A 502 -19.88 15.05 -7.57
CA GLN A 502 -21.29 15.18 -7.20
C GLN A 502 -21.69 16.65 -6.97
N VAL A 503 -20.76 17.46 -6.46
CA VAL A 503 -20.95 18.91 -6.34
C VAL A 503 -21.12 19.52 -7.74
N THR A 504 -20.35 19.05 -8.74
CA THR A 504 -20.47 19.52 -10.12
C THR A 504 -21.79 19.10 -10.81
N SER A 505 -22.34 17.92 -10.48
CA SER A 505 -23.54 17.40 -11.14
C SER A 505 -24.86 17.91 -10.57
N LEU A 506 -24.87 18.30 -9.28
CA LEU A 506 -26.07 18.77 -8.59
C LEU A 506 -26.13 20.29 -8.42
N GLY A 507 -25.07 21.03 -8.80
CA GLY A 507 -25.04 22.49 -8.69
C GLY A 507 -25.07 23.00 -7.24
N ILE A 508 -24.72 22.15 -6.28
CA ILE A 508 -24.77 22.44 -4.83
C ILE A 508 -23.48 23.05 -4.28
N MET A 509 -22.67 23.69 -5.14
CA MET A 509 -21.41 24.35 -4.76
C MET A 509 -21.58 25.32 -3.59
N SER A 510 -22.74 25.98 -3.45
CA SER A 510 -23.03 26.89 -2.35
C SER A 510 -22.98 26.22 -0.97
N TYR A 511 -23.34 24.94 -0.86
CA TYR A 511 -23.27 24.18 0.39
C TYR A 511 -21.85 23.67 0.68
N TYR A 512 -21.08 23.38 -0.37
CA TYR A 512 -19.75 22.77 -0.25
C TYR A 512 -18.59 23.76 -0.39
N ARG A 513 -18.90 25.05 -0.56
CA ARG A 513 -17.88 26.06 -0.81
C ARG A 513 -16.85 26.11 0.31
N GLU A 514 -17.27 26.15 1.56
CA GLU A 514 -16.37 26.20 2.72
C GLU A 514 -15.46 24.95 2.78
N LYS A 515 -16.02 23.77 2.53
CA LYS A 515 -15.27 22.52 2.50
C LYS A 515 -14.28 22.48 1.34
N ALA A 516 -14.65 22.97 0.16
CA ALA A 516 -13.76 23.11 -0.98
C ALA A 516 -12.63 24.12 -0.70
N GLU A 517 -12.93 25.27 -0.10
CA GLU A 517 -11.92 26.26 0.29
C GLU A 517 -10.94 25.69 1.33
N SER A 518 -11.45 24.98 2.34
CA SER A 518 -10.64 24.31 3.37
C SER A 518 -9.71 23.27 2.74
N TRP A 519 -10.27 22.39 1.88
CA TRP A 519 -9.47 21.38 1.18
C TRP A 519 -8.37 22.02 0.32
N LEU A 520 -8.70 23.05 -0.48
CA LEU A 520 -7.73 23.76 -1.32
C LEU A 520 -6.58 24.37 -0.49
N ARG A 521 -6.89 24.97 0.67
CA ARG A 521 -5.86 25.51 1.59
C ARG A 521 -4.94 24.42 2.09
N ILE A 522 -5.48 23.27 2.50
CA ILE A 522 -4.68 22.12 2.95
C ILE A 522 -3.79 21.63 1.80
N GLN A 523 -4.30 21.50 0.58
CA GLN A 523 -3.51 21.08 -0.59
C GLN A 523 -2.35 22.02 -0.90
N MET A 524 -2.60 23.32 -0.80
CA MET A 524 -1.58 24.34 -0.98
C MET A 524 -0.49 24.24 0.09
N GLN A 525 -0.87 24.07 1.36
CA GLN A 525 0.08 23.90 2.48
C GLN A 525 0.96 22.66 2.29
N VAL A 526 0.35 21.52 1.94
CA VAL A 526 1.09 20.28 1.67
C VAL A 526 2.04 20.45 0.49
N SER A 527 1.60 21.10 -0.59
CA SER A 527 2.44 21.32 -1.76
C SER A 527 3.60 22.26 -1.48
N GLU A 528 3.37 23.32 -0.72
CA GLU A 528 4.41 24.24 -0.28
C GLU A 528 5.43 23.53 0.62
N TYR A 529 4.96 22.70 1.55
CA TYR A 529 5.81 21.88 2.41
C TYR A 529 6.69 20.94 1.59
N LEU A 530 6.10 20.15 0.67
CA LEU A 530 6.85 19.24 -0.20
C LEU A 530 7.88 19.99 -1.05
N TRP A 531 7.50 21.16 -1.57
CA TRP A 531 8.40 22.00 -2.35
C TRP A 531 9.57 22.51 -1.50
N LYS A 532 9.33 23.01 -0.28
CA LYS A 532 10.38 23.45 0.64
C LYS A 532 11.30 22.30 1.05
N ALA A 533 10.73 21.14 1.41
CA ALA A 533 11.50 19.95 1.77
C ALA A 533 12.40 19.49 0.62
N SER A 534 11.94 19.61 -0.64
CA SER A 534 12.75 19.29 -1.82
C SER A 534 13.95 20.24 -2.05
N GLN A 535 14.04 21.34 -1.31
CA GLN A 535 15.17 22.27 -1.37
C GLN A 535 16.19 22.04 -0.24
N GLU A 536 15.86 21.24 0.78
CA GLU A 536 16.74 20.91 1.90
C GLU A 536 17.63 19.72 1.54
N GLU A 537 18.95 19.87 1.68
CA GLU A 537 19.98 18.93 1.18
C GLU A 537 19.91 17.51 1.80
N GLU A 538 19.27 17.35 2.94
CA GLU A 538 19.15 16.06 3.66
C GLU A 538 17.88 15.26 3.31
N LYS A 539 16.94 15.82 2.53
CA LYS A 539 15.59 15.24 2.32
C LYS A 539 15.13 15.25 0.87
N TRP A 540 15.88 14.57 0.02
CA TRP A 540 15.51 14.39 -1.39
C TRP A 540 14.36 13.38 -1.62
N GLU A 541 13.47 13.19 -0.64
CA GLU A 541 12.38 12.20 -0.69
C GLU A 541 11.40 12.41 -1.85
N MET A 542 11.21 13.66 -2.29
CA MET A 542 10.37 14.00 -3.45
C MET A 542 11.06 13.57 -4.75
N MET A 543 12.40 13.62 -4.81
CA MET A 543 13.18 13.34 -6.02
C MET A 543 13.12 11.88 -6.43
N ASN A 544 12.90 10.96 -5.49
CA ASN A 544 12.89 9.51 -5.77
C ASN A 544 11.50 8.97 -6.12
N ARG A 545 10.51 9.86 -6.36
CA ARG A 545 9.09 9.48 -6.51
C ARG A 545 8.43 10.11 -7.74
N PRO A 546 8.71 9.58 -8.94
CA PRO A 546 8.12 10.08 -10.18
C PRO A 546 6.59 10.02 -10.21
N LEU A 547 5.98 9.05 -9.50
CA LEU A 547 4.52 8.91 -9.37
C LEU A 547 3.83 10.19 -8.86
N LEU A 548 4.50 11.02 -8.04
CA LEU A 548 3.92 12.26 -7.53
C LEU A 548 3.53 13.26 -8.63
N SER A 549 4.13 13.16 -9.81
CA SER A 549 3.76 14.00 -10.94
C SER A 549 2.26 13.86 -11.27
N TYR A 550 1.74 12.64 -11.27
CA TYR A 550 0.30 12.40 -11.48
C TYR A 550 -0.55 12.89 -10.32
N TRP A 551 -0.03 12.84 -9.09
CA TRP A 551 -0.71 13.39 -7.92
C TRP A 551 -0.90 14.92 -8.04
N PHE A 552 0.15 15.66 -8.41
CA PHE A 552 0.04 17.11 -8.66
C PHE A 552 -0.90 17.43 -9.83
N MET A 553 -0.83 16.68 -10.93
CA MET A 553 -1.75 16.88 -12.05
C MET A 553 -3.21 16.64 -11.63
N GLY A 554 -3.48 15.59 -10.84
CA GLY A 554 -4.82 15.31 -10.31
C GLY A 554 -5.38 16.46 -9.46
N HIS A 555 -4.53 17.10 -8.64
CA HIS A 555 -4.90 18.29 -7.88
C HIS A 555 -5.20 19.49 -8.74
N ILE A 556 -4.39 19.74 -9.78
CA ILE A 556 -4.64 20.81 -10.75
C ILE A 556 -6.01 20.61 -11.42
N VAL A 557 -6.31 19.38 -11.86
CA VAL A 557 -7.59 19.08 -12.51
C VAL A 557 -8.77 19.27 -11.56
N ARG A 558 -8.68 18.77 -10.32
CA ARG A 558 -9.75 18.97 -9.31
C ARG A 558 -9.98 20.44 -8.98
N ALA A 559 -8.92 21.21 -8.80
CA ALA A 559 -9.03 22.65 -8.55
C ALA A 559 -9.66 23.39 -9.75
N LEU A 560 -9.28 23.06 -10.99
CA LEU A 560 -9.93 23.59 -12.18
C LEU A 560 -11.42 23.21 -12.26
N LEU A 561 -11.80 21.97 -11.90
CA LEU A 561 -13.20 21.54 -11.86
C LEU A 561 -14.02 22.34 -10.83
N LEU A 562 -13.45 22.60 -9.65
CA LEU A 562 -14.10 23.43 -8.64
C LEU A 562 -14.30 24.86 -9.15
N TYR A 563 -13.28 25.46 -9.77
CA TYR A 563 -13.39 26.80 -10.37
C TYR A 563 -14.44 26.86 -11.49
N LYS A 564 -14.48 25.86 -12.37
CA LYS A 564 -15.50 25.81 -13.44
C LYS A 564 -16.92 25.70 -12.89
N SER A 565 -17.08 25.04 -11.75
CA SER A 565 -18.36 24.87 -11.08
C SER A 565 -18.80 26.13 -10.33
N ASP A 566 -17.84 26.89 -9.82
CA ASP A 566 -18.06 28.20 -9.19
C ASP A 566 -16.95 29.19 -9.59
N PRO A 567 -17.16 30.00 -10.65
CA PRO A 567 -16.16 30.96 -11.13
C PRO A 567 -15.77 32.06 -10.14
N THR A 568 -16.47 32.18 -9.00
CA THR A 568 -16.12 33.11 -7.92
C THR A 568 -15.14 32.49 -6.91
N LEU A 569 -14.84 31.20 -7.02
CA LEU A 569 -13.89 30.48 -6.16
C LEU A 569 -12.44 30.68 -6.65
N LEU A 570 -11.94 31.92 -6.58
CA LEU A 570 -10.62 32.28 -7.13
C LEU A 570 -9.45 31.54 -6.46
N ILE A 571 -9.58 31.14 -5.19
CA ILE A 571 -8.58 30.34 -4.47
C ILE A 571 -8.25 29.02 -5.18
N ALA A 572 -9.17 28.48 -5.97
CA ALA A 572 -8.90 27.29 -6.77
C ALA A 572 -7.82 27.54 -7.84
N LEU A 573 -7.79 28.73 -8.45
CA LEU A 573 -6.74 29.11 -9.39
C LEU A 573 -5.39 29.37 -8.70
N ASP A 574 -5.40 29.80 -7.44
CA ASP A 574 -4.19 29.93 -6.63
C ASP A 574 -3.63 28.55 -6.27
N ALA A 575 -4.49 27.60 -5.89
CA ALA A 575 -4.10 26.22 -5.65
C ALA A 575 -3.48 25.58 -6.91
N VAL A 576 -4.10 25.75 -8.08
CA VAL A 576 -3.53 25.30 -9.36
C VAL A 576 -2.09 25.80 -9.52
N LYS A 577 -1.84 27.10 -9.33
CA LYS A 577 -0.51 27.69 -9.51
C LYS A 577 0.52 27.11 -8.52
N MET A 578 0.10 26.80 -7.29
CA MET A 578 0.99 26.21 -6.27
C MET A 578 1.49 24.81 -6.66
N HIS A 579 0.66 24.01 -7.34
CA HIS A 579 1.02 22.66 -7.77
C HIS A 579 1.93 22.61 -9.01
N ILE A 580 1.94 23.66 -9.84
CA ILE A 580 2.68 23.68 -11.11
C ILE A 580 4.18 23.57 -10.91
N LYS A 581 4.73 24.34 -9.98
CA LYS A 581 6.17 24.42 -9.76
C LYS A 581 6.80 23.07 -9.36
N PRO A 582 6.30 22.34 -8.34
CA PRO A 582 6.82 21.02 -8.02
C PRO A 582 6.58 19.99 -9.13
N LEU A 583 5.45 20.06 -9.84
CA LEU A 583 5.17 19.19 -10.98
C LEU A 583 6.20 19.33 -12.10
N GLU A 584 6.46 20.56 -12.55
CA GLU A 584 7.41 20.81 -13.64
C GLU A 584 8.84 20.48 -13.24
N PHE A 585 9.18 20.63 -11.96
CA PHE A 585 10.46 20.15 -11.44
C PHE A 585 10.58 18.62 -11.53
N LEU A 586 9.55 17.88 -11.11
CA LEU A 586 9.53 16.42 -11.19
C LEU A 586 9.58 15.91 -12.64
N MET A 587 8.83 16.51 -13.56
CA MET A 587 8.86 16.13 -14.98
C MET A 587 10.22 16.37 -15.65
N ARG A 588 10.98 17.36 -15.16
CA ARG A 588 12.34 17.61 -15.61
C ARG A 588 13.28 16.52 -15.09
N LEU A 589 13.08 16.12 -13.83
CA LEU A 589 13.88 15.13 -13.13
C LEU A 589 13.63 13.70 -13.63
N TRP A 590 12.40 13.43 -14.06
CA TRP A 590 11.90 12.14 -14.55
C TRP A 590 11.28 12.32 -15.92
N PRO A 591 12.11 12.40 -16.97
CA PRO A 591 11.61 12.71 -18.29
C PRO A 591 10.77 11.56 -18.86
N TYR A 592 9.50 11.86 -19.14
CA TYR A 592 8.55 10.96 -19.79
C TYR A 592 7.63 11.74 -20.74
N ASP A 593 7.60 11.34 -22.02
CA ASP A 593 6.97 12.13 -23.08
C ASP A 593 5.45 12.20 -22.98
N ASP A 594 4.77 11.08 -22.74
CA ASP A 594 3.30 11.08 -22.69
C ASP A 594 2.78 11.92 -21.52
N GLN A 595 3.44 11.84 -20.36
CA GLN A 595 3.11 12.71 -19.23
C GLN A 595 3.35 14.19 -19.56
N ARG A 596 4.44 14.53 -20.26
CA ARG A 596 4.67 15.91 -20.74
C ARG A 596 3.60 16.38 -21.72
N GLN A 597 3.14 15.51 -22.62
CA GLN A 597 2.07 15.85 -23.56
C GLN A 597 0.74 16.11 -22.84
N LYS A 598 0.37 15.24 -21.88
CA LYS A 598 -0.80 15.44 -21.00
C LYS A 598 -0.69 16.77 -20.26
N TRP A 599 0.47 17.06 -19.67
CA TRP A 599 0.72 18.34 -19.01
C TRP A 599 0.66 19.54 -19.95
N ALA A 600 1.21 19.45 -21.16
CA ALA A 600 1.13 20.55 -22.13
C ALA A 600 -0.32 20.89 -22.51
N SER A 601 -1.20 19.89 -22.57
CA SER A 601 -2.64 20.12 -22.74
C SER A 601 -3.25 20.83 -21.54
N LEU A 602 -3.07 20.26 -20.35
CA LEU A 602 -3.61 20.80 -19.09
C LEU A 602 -3.09 22.22 -18.79
N ARG A 603 -1.80 22.49 -19.01
CA ARG A 603 -1.18 23.79 -18.80
C ARG A 603 -1.79 24.86 -19.71
N ARG A 604 -2.11 24.55 -20.97
CA ARG A 604 -2.81 25.48 -21.87
C ARG A 604 -4.19 25.83 -21.34
N GLU A 605 -4.91 24.83 -20.84
CA GLU A 605 -6.23 25.02 -20.23
C GLU A 605 -6.16 25.91 -18.97
N VAL A 606 -5.17 25.68 -18.10
CA VAL A 606 -4.91 26.53 -16.93
C VAL A 606 -4.71 27.99 -17.36
N VAL A 607 -3.82 28.23 -18.33
CA VAL A 607 -3.51 29.59 -18.81
C VAL A 607 -4.78 30.26 -19.36
N GLN A 608 -5.54 29.57 -20.21
CA GLN A 608 -6.79 30.10 -20.75
C GLN A 608 -7.82 30.42 -19.66
N THR A 609 -7.92 29.57 -18.64
CA THR A 609 -8.84 29.75 -17.52
C THR A 609 -8.43 30.96 -16.68
N CYS A 610 -7.15 31.13 -16.36
CA CYS A 610 -6.64 32.31 -15.65
C CYS A 610 -6.92 33.62 -16.42
N LEU A 611 -6.67 33.63 -17.73
CA LEU A 611 -6.92 34.80 -18.58
C LEU A 611 -8.41 35.18 -18.60
N LYS A 612 -9.31 34.20 -18.73
CA LYS A 612 -10.77 34.43 -18.68
C LYS A 612 -11.23 34.94 -17.30
N ALA A 613 -10.60 34.48 -16.23
CA ALA A 613 -10.89 34.90 -14.86
C ALA A 613 -10.33 36.30 -14.53
N GLY A 614 -9.54 36.91 -15.40
CA GLY A 614 -8.87 38.18 -15.13
C GLY A 614 -7.75 38.08 -14.10
N VAL A 615 -7.22 36.88 -13.84
CA VAL A 615 -6.09 36.67 -12.91
C VAL A 615 -4.79 36.41 -13.68
N PRO A 616 -3.62 36.76 -13.12
CA PRO A 616 -2.35 36.47 -13.76
C PRO A 616 -2.19 34.97 -14.07
N PRO A 617 -1.76 34.59 -15.29
CA PRO A 617 -1.45 33.21 -15.60
C PRO A 617 -0.22 32.72 -14.81
N PRO A 618 -0.02 31.40 -14.66
CA PRO A 618 1.17 30.86 -14.02
C PRO A 618 2.45 31.31 -14.76
N PRO A 619 3.54 31.58 -14.03
CA PRO A 619 4.80 32.01 -14.63
C PRO A 619 5.34 30.95 -15.59
N THR A 620 6.01 31.39 -16.65
CA THR A 620 6.72 30.54 -17.61
C THR A 620 8.09 30.10 -17.09
N ASP A 621 8.52 30.61 -15.94
CA ASP A 621 9.84 30.34 -15.38
C ASP A 621 10.00 28.85 -15.08
N VAL A 622 10.96 28.25 -15.77
CA VAL A 622 11.41 26.89 -15.49
C VAL A 622 12.06 26.88 -14.10
N PRO A 623 11.77 25.90 -13.23
CA PRO A 623 12.46 25.75 -11.95
C PRO A 623 14.00 25.81 -12.11
N ILE A 624 14.67 26.34 -11.07
CA ILE A 624 16.12 26.67 -11.01
C ILE A 624 16.99 25.63 -11.76
N PRO A 625 18.02 26.06 -12.54
CA PRO A 625 18.84 25.14 -13.33
C PRO A 625 19.50 24.03 -12.50
N PHE A 626 19.42 22.80 -13.03
CA PHE A 626 19.99 21.56 -12.47
C PHE A 626 21.44 21.68 -11.99
N ASP A 627 22.22 22.57 -12.61
CA ASP A 627 23.65 22.70 -12.35
C ASP A 627 23.99 23.20 -10.96
N ARG A 628 23.05 23.87 -10.27
CA ARG A 628 23.23 24.25 -8.85
C ARG A 628 23.02 23.07 -7.91
N VAL A 629 22.15 22.13 -8.25
CA VAL A 629 21.85 20.93 -7.44
C VAL A 629 22.97 19.91 -7.64
N ARG A 630 23.27 19.54 -8.89
CA ARG A 630 24.31 18.53 -9.20
C ARG A 630 25.69 18.87 -8.65
N ARG A 631 26.16 20.11 -8.82
CA ARG A 631 27.48 20.56 -8.35
C ARG A 631 27.61 20.59 -6.82
N LYS A 632 26.50 20.64 -6.09
CA LYS A 632 26.48 20.66 -4.63
C LYS A 632 26.33 19.27 -4.03
N THR A 633 25.51 18.40 -4.62
CA THR A 633 25.15 17.09 -4.04
C THR A 633 26.12 15.97 -4.41
N PHE A 634 26.75 16.02 -5.60
CA PHE A 634 27.67 14.98 -6.07
C PHE A 634 28.91 15.57 -6.75
N PRO A 635 29.87 16.12 -5.98
CA PRO A 635 31.06 16.74 -6.56
C PRO A 635 31.95 15.76 -7.35
N SER A 636 31.77 14.44 -7.16
CA SER A 636 32.56 13.37 -7.77
C SER A 636 31.93 12.69 -8.99
N LEU A 637 30.68 12.99 -9.35
CA LEU A 637 30.04 12.41 -10.55
C LEU A 637 30.41 13.21 -11.81
N PRO A 638 31.06 12.61 -12.82
CA PRO A 638 31.42 13.34 -14.04
C PRO A 638 30.16 13.89 -14.73
N ALA A 639 30.28 15.05 -15.37
CA ALA A 639 29.22 15.63 -16.19
C ALA A 639 28.78 14.63 -17.28
N PRO A 640 27.51 14.61 -17.71
CA PRO A 640 27.10 13.74 -18.80
C PRO A 640 27.87 14.19 -20.04
N GLN A 641 28.51 13.25 -20.71
CA GLN A 641 28.94 13.52 -22.08
C GLN A 641 27.66 13.64 -22.91
N THR A 642 27.56 14.77 -23.62
CA THR A 642 26.38 15.20 -24.39
C THR A 642 26.21 14.35 -25.64
#